data_AF-A0A815M7D5-F1
#
_entry.id   AF-A0A815M7D5-F1
#
_cell.length_a   1.000
_cell.length_b   1.000
_cell.length_c   1.000
_cell.angle_alpha   90.00
_cell.angle_beta   90.00
_cell.angle_gamma   90.00
#
_symmetry.space_group_name_H-M   'P 1'
#
loop_
_entity.id
_entity.type
_entity.pdbx_description
1 polymer ?
#
loop_
_entity_poly.entity_id
_entity_poly.type
_entity_poly.pdbx_seq_one_letter_code
_entity_poly.pdbx_strand_id
1 'polypeptide(L)'
;MGKISKFSNREQYKFPTTILNIDTIVGIEKPKDIDTSVINPIEQFFDRFIRQVNEWLTWFHRFFNIFHYIVEWLKTCNAIGAADIFNGINTIRDDDTVNCIQIKGVLENTLRLLKPFGNHLRRICYLFNCSNPIQIIVRGGTDNQKDSSDFIREMKRSQSKNTFTVNNQSSIEKIFPISDRQRIQWFLTSEKYPCNVHVEYRQHDVTACGELIFSKENISIHKHVLHGEFETQRGGRFIITIDNQNAASPRTIWFQIKSTSLAICHLFQGIFNIFYQRYFAHATQPIRETQLNDTLDQVFQFIDSLLNGTIKLRDMVNLKTVFYNKNINVREEVERLFTNRLTTKGTSRESRVTVVDGPGQSDIEQVCKWLKIYQYYCHINSIVDCIRQFDIIPIDHEDESIGHLKRLSSNENISLREISQAYKILLEQFTTLGSEHLHLIKISVECSAVVNMMKKADLYSPQGQHRFQELRDNLTTQFQFQERNSMILNSLIITYVLCEPFITKAKTLEEFVGRLSQLRSFEESSLKHMRVINENIQTVNMWLSTEETSTLDNALVTMEHIYKTGMITIRLGRLINKPSYFQIEYSIVKMRASIDIDNLDAEVEQEDRPQDLKRTKFVLSMADINDHKRQLTFCNVDLPSNMSHKKVLLSEQLRLLEIVEKIYSMFVKLEIAGHPDCQLRDKQYEIYDRTGKISSLLSKIRDNQNITDQQLQEAIRVRTDHLQLTYRTLETNYAIWLGNLERFREENSTLKLFSNRQIMIMIILLSTENLIKCHFLRELYSSIDINNQNANELKLTLQLLSHYLHSLRASNSSLSKDTVSQIYARYKIGKDASAEMCLQQLCSFMQAFIDTKEELTRHNSTENENQQYLVALTPMEETPLKLDLDMDTCCILFNLFQSQLPSFHQILWCSTTTEEDIHLFFSRVQTFQDSTFVVMNIDKMHHRLRELLLNEHD
;
A
#
# COMPACT_ATOMS: atom_id res chain seq x y z
N MET A 1 -5.48 -59.82 8.12
CA MET A 1 -6.94 -60.03 8.11
C MET A 1 -7.70 -59.45 9.32
N GLY A 2 -7.13 -58.56 10.16
CA GLY A 2 -7.75 -58.16 11.44
C GLY A 2 -8.04 -56.66 11.68
N LYS A 3 -7.87 -55.74 10.71
CA LYS A 3 -8.12 -54.29 10.94
C LYS A 3 -8.68 -53.53 9.72
N ILE A 4 -9.59 -54.14 8.95
CA ILE A 4 -10.45 -53.43 7.97
C ILE A 4 -11.86 -53.20 8.56
N SER A 5 -12.13 -53.66 9.78
CA SER A 5 -13.39 -53.43 10.51
C SER A 5 -13.54 -52.01 11.09
N LYS A 6 -12.65 -51.07 10.74
CA LYS A 6 -12.67 -49.67 11.21
C LYS A 6 -12.88 -48.60 10.13
N PHE A 7 -13.46 -48.93 8.97
CA PHE A 7 -14.23 -47.92 8.23
C PHE A 7 -15.60 -47.73 8.92
N SER A 8 -15.57 -47.28 10.19
CA SER A 8 -16.70 -47.34 11.11
C SER A 8 -17.78 -46.28 10.87
N ASN A 9 -17.78 -45.57 9.74
CA ASN A 9 -18.93 -44.74 9.39
C ASN A 9 -19.06 -44.53 7.87
N ARG A 10 -19.75 -45.45 7.20
CA ARG A 10 -20.03 -45.37 5.74
C ARG A 10 -20.70 -44.06 5.32
N GLU A 11 -21.40 -43.40 6.24
CA GLU A 11 -22.02 -42.08 6.07
C GLU A 11 -21.00 -40.96 5.77
N GLN A 12 -19.75 -41.09 6.23
CA GLN A 12 -18.73 -40.04 6.08
C GLN A 12 -18.30 -39.84 4.61
N TYR A 13 -18.40 -40.89 3.78
CA TYR A 13 -17.98 -40.88 2.37
C TYR A 13 -19.15 -40.75 1.36
N LYS A 14 -20.36 -40.47 1.84
CA LYS A 14 -21.49 -40.04 1.00
C LYS A 14 -21.38 -38.53 0.77
N PHE A 15 -21.35 -38.08 -0.49
CA PHE A 15 -21.19 -36.67 -0.80
C PHE A 15 -22.55 -36.00 -1.10
N PRO A 16 -22.75 -34.74 -0.68
CA PRO A 16 -24.03 -34.04 -0.83
C PRO A 16 -24.52 -34.01 -2.27
N THR A 17 -25.83 -34.23 -2.49
CA THR A 17 -26.45 -34.03 -3.81
C THR A 17 -26.31 -32.57 -4.22
N THR A 18 -25.72 -32.36 -5.39
CA THR A 18 -25.64 -31.06 -6.05
C THR A 18 -26.96 -30.76 -6.75
N ILE A 19 -27.21 -29.49 -7.03
CA ILE A 19 -28.38 -29.04 -7.79
C ILE A 19 -27.97 -28.96 -9.26
N LEU A 20 -28.88 -29.26 -10.18
CA LEU A 20 -28.65 -29.27 -11.64
C LEU A 20 -27.91 -28.02 -12.15
N ASN A 21 -28.21 -26.84 -11.59
CA ASN A 21 -27.53 -25.58 -11.98
C ASN A 21 -26.04 -25.60 -11.64
N ILE A 22 -25.64 -26.17 -10.50
CA ILE A 22 -24.25 -26.27 -10.08
C ILE A 22 -23.50 -27.29 -10.95
N ASP A 23 -24.11 -28.45 -11.22
CA ASP A 23 -23.50 -29.47 -12.09
C ASP A 23 -23.25 -28.92 -13.51
N THR A 24 -24.22 -28.16 -14.03
CA THR A 24 -24.11 -27.50 -15.33
C THR A 24 -22.97 -26.47 -15.36
N ILE A 25 -22.76 -25.73 -14.26
CA ILE A 25 -21.70 -24.73 -14.13
C ILE A 25 -20.32 -25.40 -14.02
N VAL A 26 -20.23 -26.48 -13.25
CA VAL A 26 -18.98 -27.23 -13.02
C VAL A 26 -18.51 -27.89 -14.33
N GLY A 27 -19.44 -28.36 -15.15
CA GLY A 27 -19.19 -28.81 -16.52
C GLY A 27 -18.50 -30.18 -16.63
N ILE A 28 -18.32 -30.85 -15.50
CA ILE A 28 -17.86 -32.25 -15.41
C ILE A 28 -18.89 -33.06 -14.61
N GLU A 29 -19.12 -34.29 -15.04
CA GLU A 29 -20.10 -35.17 -14.39
C GLU A 29 -19.69 -35.41 -12.93
N LYS A 30 -20.66 -35.26 -12.02
CA LYS A 30 -20.42 -35.52 -10.61
C LYS A 30 -20.07 -37.01 -10.42
N PRO A 31 -18.92 -37.34 -9.79
CA PRO A 31 -18.57 -38.73 -9.52
C PRO A 31 -19.60 -39.42 -8.63
N LYS A 32 -19.69 -40.75 -8.75
CA LYS A 32 -20.53 -41.56 -7.86
C LYS A 32 -19.94 -41.58 -6.45
N ASP A 33 -20.79 -41.78 -5.44
CA ASP A 33 -20.32 -41.97 -4.06
C ASP A 33 -19.28 -43.09 -3.99
N ILE A 34 -18.30 -42.92 -3.10
CA ILE A 34 -17.20 -43.88 -2.93
C ILE A 34 -17.79 -45.19 -2.40
N ASP A 35 -17.54 -46.28 -3.13
CA ASP A 35 -18.05 -47.61 -2.78
C ASP A 35 -17.17 -48.20 -1.67
N THR A 36 -17.71 -48.24 -0.45
CA THR A 36 -17.03 -48.79 0.73
C THR A 36 -17.39 -50.26 0.97
N SER A 37 -18.02 -50.94 0.00
CA SER A 37 -18.23 -52.39 0.08
C SER A 37 -16.89 -53.13 0.01
N VAL A 38 -16.70 -54.11 0.90
CA VAL A 38 -15.45 -54.87 0.99
C VAL A 38 -15.39 -55.83 -0.21
N ILE A 39 -14.42 -55.61 -1.10
CA ILE A 39 -14.14 -56.47 -2.25
C ILE A 39 -12.90 -57.30 -1.92
N ASN A 40 -12.94 -58.61 -2.20
CA ASN A 40 -11.77 -59.47 -2.14
C ASN A 40 -11.25 -59.73 -3.56
N PRO A 41 -9.94 -59.58 -3.82
CA PRO A 41 -8.86 -59.24 -2.88
C PRO A 41 -8.81 -57.76 -2.48
N ILE A 42 -8.22 -57.49 -1.30
CA ILE A 42 -8.10 -56.14 -0.68
C ILE A 42 -7.37 -55.14 -1.59
N GLU A 43 -6.42 -55.60 -2.42
CA GLU A 43 -5.71 -54.78 -3.40
C GLU A 43 -6.67 -54.13 -4.41
N GLN A 44 -7.64 -54.90 -4.92
CA GLN A 44 -8.67 -54.39 -5.84
C GLN A 44 -9.59 -53.38 -5.17
N PHE A 45 -9.83 -53.51 -3.86
CA PHE A 45 -10.56 -52.50 -3.09
C PHE A 45 -9.77 -51.18 -3.01
N PHE A 46 -8.46 -51.23 -2.70
CA PHE A 46 -7.62 -50.02 -2.62
C PHE A 46 -7.45 -49.34 -3.97
N ASP A 47 -7.20 -50.08 -5.06
CA ASP A 47 -7.08 -49.49 -6.40
C ASP A 47 -8.39 -48.82 -6.83
N ARG A 48 -9.54 -49.46 -6.56
CA ARG A 48 -10.86 -48.89 -6.84
C ARG A 48 -11.12 -47.65 -6.00
N PHE A 49 -10.77 -47.67 -4.71
CA PHE A 49 -10.91 -46.54 -3.80
C PHE A 49 -10.06 -45.35 -4.24
N ILE A 50 -8.77 -45.56 -4.53
CA ILE A 50 -7.85 -44.51 -5.01
C ILE A 50 -8.38 -43.89 -6.31
N ARG A 51 -8.84 -44.71 -7.26
CA ARG A 51 -9.43 -44.21 -8.51
C ARG A 51 -10.66 -43.33 -8.26
N GLN A 52 -11.59 -43.77 -7.41
CA GLN A 52 -12.78 -43.00 -7.06
C GLN A 52 -12.43 -41.69 -6.32
N VAL A 53 -11.44 -41.72 -5.42
CA VAL A 53 -10.94 -40.51 -4.75
C VAL A 53 -10.31 -39.54 -5.75
N ASN A 54 -9.53 -40.01 -6.73
CA ASN A 54 -8.93 -39.15 -7.76
C ASN A 54 -9.98 -38.50 -8.68
N GLU A 55 -11.05 -39.23 -9.03
CA GLU A 55 -12.21 -38.67 -9.74
C GLU A 55 -12.86 -37.53 -8.92
N TRP A 56 -13.05 -37.75 -7.62
CA TRP A 56 -13.59 -36.76 -6.69
C TRP A 56 -12.67 -35.56 -6.50
N LEU A 57 -11.35 -35.75 -6.35
CA LEU A 57 -10.38 -34.66 -6.24
C LEU A 57 -10.38 -33.77 -7.47
N THR A 58 -10.46 -34.38 -8.67
CA THR A 58 -10.60 -33.63 -9.93
C THR A 58 -11.86 -32.78 -9.91
N TRP A 59 -12.97 -33.35 -9.43
CA TRP A 59 -14.23 -32.64 -9.31
C TRP A 59 -14.19 -31.52 -8.27
N PHE A 60 -13.63 -31.77 -7.09
CA PHE A 60 -13.48 -30.75 -6.03
C PHE A 60 -12.60 -29.60 -6.47
N HIS A 61 -11.47 -29.89 -7.12
CA HIS A 61 -10.59 -28.87 -7.66
C HIS A 61 -11.38 -28.00 -8.64
N ARG A 62 -12.08 -28.58 -9.61
CA ARG A 62 -12.91 -27.81 -10.54
C ARG A 62 -14.01 -27.00 -9.84
N PHE A 63 -14.71 -27.59 -8.87
CA PHE A 63 -15.78 -26.95 -8.12
C PHE A 63 -15.27 -25.73 -7.35
N PHE A 64 -14.24 -25.90 -6.53
CA PHE A 64 -13.68 -24.80 -5.75
C PHE A 64 -13.05 -23.74 -6.65
N ASN A 65 -12.44 -24.12 -7.77
CA ASN A 65 -11.88 -23.14 -8.70
C ASN A 65 -12.94 -22.21 -9.30
N ILE A 66 -14.13 -22.73 -9.58
CA ILE A 66 -15.22 -21.92 -10.13
C ILE A 66 -15.85 -21.05 -9.04
N PHE A 67 -16.11 -21.61 -7.86
CA PHE A 67 -16.90 -20.92 -6.84
C PHE A 67 -16.08 -20.07 -5.87
N HIS A 68 -14.76 -20.23 -5.82
CA HIS A 68 -13.85 -19.46 -4.95
C HIS A 68 -14.11 -17.95 -5.06
N TYR A 69 -14.18 -17.41 -6.27
CA TYR A 69 -14.39 -15.97 -6.50
C TYR A 69 -15.80 -15.50 -6.15
N ILE A 70 -16.81 -16.36 -6.30
CA ILE A 70 -18.16 -16.02 -5.87
C ILE A 70 -18.20 -15.96 -4.34
N VAL A 71 -17.57 -16.91 -3.66
CA VAL A 71 -17.45 -16.89 -2.19
C VAL A 71 -16.64 -15.68 -1.71
N GLU A 72 -15.55 -15.32 -2.41
CA GLU A 72 -14.77 -14.11 -2.12
C GLU A 72 -15.63 -12.84 -2.25
N TRP A 73 -16.41 -12.73 -3.32
CA TRP A 73 -17.34 -11.63 -3.51
C TRP A 73 -18.41 -11.60 -2.41
N LEU A 74 -18.97 -12.74 -2.02
CA LEU A 74 -19.92 -12.85 -0.91
C LEU A 74 -19.30 -12.44 0.43
N LYS A 75 -18.02 -12.76 0.65
CA LYS A 75 -17.24 -12.31 1.80
C LYS A 75 -17.10 -10.79 1.81
N THR A 76 -16.79 -10.15 0.68
CA THR A 76 -16.71 -8.67 0.61
C THR A 76 -18.07 -8.00 0.85
N CYS A 77 -19.17 -8.73 0.62
CA CYS A 77 -20.53 -8.32 0.95
C CYS A 77 -20.96 -8.72 2.38
N ASN A 78 -20.04 -9.14 3.26
CA ASN A 78 -20.34 -9.58 4.63
C ASN A 78 -21.48 -10.62 4.73
N ALA A 79 -21.59 -11.53 3.76
CA ALA A 79 -22.57 -12.62 3.81
C ALA A 79 -22.21 -13.61 4.93
N ILE A 80 -23.22 -14.09 5.66
CA ILE A 80 -23.04 -15.04 6.77
C ILE A 80 -22.29 -16.29 6.30
N GLY A 81 -21.23 -16.68 7.03
CA GLY A 81 -20.43 -17.88 6.76
C GLY A 81 -19.52 -17.81 5.53
N ALA A 82 -19.58 -16.77 4.70
CA ALA A 82 -18.75 -16.66 3.49
C ALA A 82 -17.26 -16.51 3.81
N ALA A 83 -16.90 -15.84 4.91
CA ALA A 83 -15.51 -15.70 5.35
C ALA A 83 -14.88 -17.05 5.73
N ASP A 84 -15.62 -17.89 6.47
CA ASP A 84 -15.17 -19.21 6.89
C ASP A 84 -15.03 -20.16 5.70
N ILE A 85 -16.00 -20.13 4.77
CA ILE A 85 -15.95 -20.91 3.54
C ILE A 85 -14.77 -20.47 2.67
N PHE A 86 -14.54 -19.15 2.52
CA PHE A 86 -13.41 -18.62 1.76
C PHE A 86 -12.07 -19.11 2.32
N ASN A 87 -11.90 -19.02 3.65
CA ASN A 87 -10.69 -19.52 4.31
C ASN A 87 -10.55 -21.04 4.13
N GLY A 88 -11.64 -21.80 4.27
CA GLY A 88 -11.64 -23.25 4.05
C GLY A 88 -11.27 -23.66 2.63
N ILE A 89 -11.73 -22.91 1.61
CA ILE A 89 -11.33 -23.14 0.22
C ILE A 89 -9.84 -22.85 0.03
N ASN A 90 -9.31 -21.76 0.60
CA ASN A 90 -7.87 -21.46 0.52
C ASN A 90 -7.04 -22.53 1.23
N THR A 91 -7.45 -23.01 2.40
CA THR A 91 -6.76 -24.12 3.07
C THR A 91 -6.73 -25.38 2.20
N ILE A 92 -7.84 -25.73 1.52
CA ILE A 92 -7.86 -26.87 0.58
C ILE A 92 -6.91 -26.66 -0.61
N ARG A 93 -6.66 -25.42 -1.02
CA ARG A 93 -5.77 -25.10 -2.14
C ARG A 93 -4.30 -25.07 -1.75
N ASP A 94 -4.00 -24.58 -0.55
CA ASP A 94 -2.63 -24.29 -0.12
C ASP A 94 -2.00 -25.44 0.69
N ASP A 95 -2.81 -26.40 1.18
CA ASP A 95 -2.38 -27.50 2.04
C ASP A 95 -2.73 -28.87 1.44
N ASP A 96 -1.72 -29.58 0.96
CA ASP A 96 -1.83 -30.93 0.39
C ASP A 96 -2.19 -32.02 1.44
N THR A 97 -2.18 -31.69 2.74
CA THR A 97 -2.50 -32.62 3.84
C THR A 97 -3.99 -32.67 4.19
N VAL A 98 -4.82 -31.82 3.56
CA VAL A 98 -6.25 -31.74 3.83
C VAL A 98 -6.95 -33.04 3.42
N ASN A 99 -7.66 -33.66 4.35
CA ASN A 99 -8.33 -34.92 4.10
C ASN A 99 -9.69 -34.74 3.40
N CYS A 100 -10.18 -35.81 2.77
CA CYS A 100 -11.47 -35.81 2.05
C CYS A 100 -12.69 -35.40 2.92
N ILE A 101 -12.64 -35.61 4.24
CA ILE A 101 -13.74 -35.24 5.15
C ILE A 101 -13.78 -33.72 5.35
N GLN A 102 -12.62 -33.08 5.50
CA GLN A 102 -12.50 -31.62 5.57
C GLN A 102 -12.97 -30.98 4.25
N ILE A 103 -12.55 -31.55 3.11
CA ILE A 103 -13.01 -31.13 1.78
C ILE A 103 -14.54 -31.20 1.68
N LYS A 104 -15.13 -32.31 2.13
CA LYS A 104 -16.60 -32.48 2.16
C LYS A 104 -17.29 -31.40 3.01
N GLY A 105 -16.78 -31.09 4.19
CA GLY A 105 -17.35 -30.06 5.06
C GLY A 105 -17.39 -28.68 4.40
N VAL A 106 -16.29 -28.28 3.75
CA VAL A 106 -16.24 -27.01 3.00
C VAL A 106 -17.18 -27.05 1.80
N LEU A 107 -17.25 -28.17 1.09
CA LEU A 107 -18.20 -28.36 -0.02
C LEU A 107 -19.66 -28.20 0.44
N GLU A 108 -20.06 -28.86 1.52
CA GLU A 108 -21.43 -28.78 2.05
C GLU A 108 -21.82 -27.35 2.44
N ASN A 109 -20.91 -26.65 3.11
CA ASN A 109 -21.13 -25.25 3.48
C ASN A 109 -21.19 -24.35 2.24
N THR A 110 -20.35 -24.59 1.23
CA THR A 110 -20.38 -23.86 -0.04
C THR A 110 -21.71 -24.09 -0.77
N LEU A 111 -22.17 -25.35 -0.87
CA LEU A 111 -23.45 -25.68 -1.49
C LEU A 111 -24.62 -25.04 -0.74
N ARG A 112 -24.58 -25.00 0.60
CA ARG A 112 -25.60 -24.33 1.42
C ARG A 112 -25.65 -22.83 1.16
N LEU A 113 -24.48 -22.17 1.10
CA LEU A 113 -24.35 -20.75 0.79
C LEU A 113 -24.87 -20.43 -0.61
N LEU A 114 -24.58 -21.27 -1.60
CA LEU A 114 -24.91 -21.02 -3.01
C LEU A 114 -26.34 -21.39 -3.41
N LYS A 115 -26.99 -22.28 -2.65
CA LYS A 115 -28.34 -22.78 -2.96
C LYS A 115 -29.42 -21.69 -3.11
N PRO A 116 -29.47 -20.64 -2.26
CA PRO A 116 -30.47 -19.57 -2.38
C PRO A 116 -30.41 -18.79 -3.68
N PHE A 117 -29.24 -18.71 -4.34
CA PHE A 117 -29.05 -17.94 -5.57
C PHE A 117 -29.72 -18.57 -6.81
N GLY A 118 -30.14 -19.84 -6.75
CA GLY A 118 -30.93 -20.49 -7.79
C GLY A 118 -30.42 -20.26 -9.22
N ASN A 119 -31.21 -19.55 -10.04
CA ASN A 119 -30.89 -19.22 -11.43
C ASN A 119 -29.90 -18.06 -11.58
N HIS A 120 -29.78 -17.21 -10.55
CA HIS A 120 -28.81 -16.10 -10.54
C HIS A 120 -27.37 -16.59 -10.44
N LEU A 121 -27.13 -17.76 -9.85
CA LEU A 121 -25.79 -18.32 -9.74
C LEU A 121 -25.10 -18.45 -11.11
N ARG A 122 -25.82 -18.95 -12.12
CA ARG A 122 -25.30 -19.06 -13.50
C ARG A 122 -25.00 -17.69 -14.10
N ARG A 123 -25.84 -16.70 -13.83
CA ARG A 123 -25.63 -15.31 -14.26
C ARG A 123 -24.38 -14.71 -13.64
N ILE A 124 -24.19 -14.91 -12.33
CA ILE A 124 -23.02 -14.41 -11.59
C ILE A 124 -21.74 -15.09 -12.09
N CYS A 125 -21.74 -16.43 -12.24
CA CYS A 125 -20.60 -17.16 -12.81
C CYS A 125 -20.19 -16.63 -14.18
N TYR A 126 -21.15 -16.28 -15.03
CA TYR A 126 -20.87 -15.68 -16.34
C TYR A 126 -20.26 -14.29 -16.21
N LEU A 127 -20.86 -13.39 -15.39
CA LEU A 127 -20.37 -12.02 -15.23
C LEU A 127 -18.97 -11.94 -14.59
N PHE A 128 -18.62 -12.93 -13.78
CA PHE A 128 -17.30 -13.03 -13.17
C PHE A 128 -16.32 -13.86 -14.01
N ASN A 129 -16.78 -14.42 -15.15
CA ASN A 129 -16.02 -15.32 -16.01
C ASN A 129 -15.40 -16.52 -15.26
N CYS A 130 -16.10 -17.07 -14.27
CA CYS A 130 -15.55 -18.11 -13.37
C CYS A 130 -15.48 -19.51 -14.01
N SER A 131 -16.19 -19.74 -15.12
CA SER A 131 -16.31 -21.07 -15.71
C SER A 131 -15.06 -21.49 -16.50
N ASN A 132 -14.36 -20.56 -17.15
CA ASN A 132 -13.19 -20.88 -17.96
C ASN A 132 -11.92 -20.45 -17.23
N PRO A 133 -10.98 -21.38 -16.95
CA PRO A 133 -9.76 -21.02 -16.24
C PRO A 133 -8.87 -20.09 -17.08
N ILE A 134 -8.84 -20.33 -18.40
CA ILE A 134 -8.14 -19.53 -19.41
C ILE A 134 -9.07 -19.37 -20.62
N GLN A 135 -9.09 -18.18 -21.22
CA GLN A 135 -9.83 -17.87 -22.44
C GLN A 135 -8.91 -17.14 -23.40
N ILE A 136 -8.53 -17.78 -24.50
CA ILE A 136 -7.70 -17.14 -25.53
C ILE A 136 -8.59 -16.25 -26.39
N ILE A 137 -8.34 -14.94 -26.37
CA ILE A 137 -9.05 -13.94 -27.17
C ILE A 137 -8.41 -13.86 -28.57
N VAL A 138 -7.09 -13.68 -28.61
CA VAL A 138 -6.29 -13.63 -29.83
C VAL A 138 -5.11 -14.59 -29.70
N ARG A 139 -5.13 -15.66 -30.51
CA ARG A 139 -4.12 -16.74 -30.48
C ARG A 139 -2.71 -16.33 -30.90
N GLY A 140 -2.47 -15.11 -31.37
CA GLY A 140 -1.18 -14.69 -31.93
C GLY A 140 -1.28 -14.39 -33.42
N GLY A 141 -1.10 -13.12 -33.79
CA GLY A 141 -1.14 -12.65 -35.18
C GLY A 141 -0.09 -11.57 -35.44
N THR A 142 0.33 -11.44 -36.69
CA THR A 142 1.15 -10.30 -37.12
C THR A 142 0.23 -9.16 -37.53
N ASP A 143 0.33 -8.04 -36.84
CA ASP A 143 -0.43 -6.84 -37.21
C ASP A 143 0.18 -6.23 -38.48
N ASN A 144 -0.61 -6.13 -39.56
CA ASN A 144 -0.17 -5.51 -40.80
C ASN A 144 -0.10 -3.97 -40.68
N GLN A 145 -0.62 -3.37 -39.61
CA GLN A 145 -0.69 -1.92 -39.41
C GLN A 145 0.47 -1.35 -38.57
N LYS A 146 1.20 -2.17 -37.80
CA LYS A 146 2.33 -1.72 -36.97
C LYS A 146 3.66 -2.23 -37.50
N ASP A 147 4.50 -1.30 -37.96
CA ASP A 147 5.89 -1.60 -38.34
C ASP A 147 6.74 -1.94 -37.10
N SER A 148 7.56 -2.98 -37.22
CA SER A 148 8.50 -3.41 -36.17
C SER A 148 9.48 -2.28 -35.82
N SER A 149 9.90 -1.50 -36.82
CA SER A 149 10.89 -0.43 -36.66
C SER A 149 10.38 0.69 -35.74
N ASP A 150 9.11 1.09 -35.92
CA ASP A 150 8.44 2.11 -35.12
C ASP A 150 8.20 1.63 -33.68
N PHE A 151 7.77 0.37 -33.51
CA PHE A 151 7.58 -0.22 -32.19
C PHE A 151 8.91 -0.31 -31.41
N ILE A 152 10.00 -0.75 -32.06
CA ILE A 152 11.33 -0.79 -31.42
C ILE A 152 11.79 0.61 -31.01
N ARG A 153 11.55 1.62 -31.85
CA ARG A 153 11.89 3.02 -31.54
C ARG A 153 11.11 3.52 -30.33
N GLU A 154 9.84 3.19 -30.22
CA GLU A 154 8.99 3.54 -29.06
C GLU A 154 9.45 2.82 -27.78
N MET A 155 9.74 1.51 -27.87
CA MET A 155 10.25 0.72 -26.75
C MET A 155 11.61 1.22 -26.26
N LYS A 156 12.51 1.61 -27.16
CA LYS A 156 13.79 2.24 -26.79
C LYS A 156 13.61 3.53 -26.01
N ARG A 157 12.56 4.31 -26.30
CA ARG A 157 12.26 5.58 -25.62
C ARG A 157 11.56 5.38 -24.27
N SER A 158 10.60 4.45 -24.19
CA SER A 158 9.69 4.32 -23.04
C SER A 158 10.04 3.17 -22.10
N GLN A 159 10.62 2.08 -22.60
CA GLN A 159 10.81 0.81 -21.90
C GLN A 159 12.10 0.11 -22.36
N SER A 160 13.24 0.81 -22.29
CA SER A 160 14.53 0.34 -22.84
C SER A 160 15.02 -0.99 -22.28
N LYS A 161 14.54 -1.39 -21.09
CA LYS A 161 14.86 -2.66 -20.43
C LYS A 161 14.00 -3.86 -20.89
N ASN A 162 12.93 -3.63 -21.65
CA ASN A 162 12.01 -4.69 -22.10
C ASN A 162 12.54 -5.40 -23.36
N THR A 163 13.73 -5.98 -23.20
CA THR A 163 14.44 -6.69 -24.25
C THR A 163 15.25 -7.84 -23.68
N PHE A 164 15.49 -8.87 -24.49
CA PHE A 164 16.45 -9.93 -24.18
C PHE A 164 17.12 -10.43 -25.46
N THR A 165 18.36 -10.90 -25.33
CA THR A 165 19.17 -11.36 -26.47
C THR A 165 19.21 -12.88 -26.50
N VAL A 166 18.82 -13.46 -27.64
CA VAL A 166 18.92 -14.89 -27.92
C VAL A 166 20.19 -15.15 -28.71
N ASN A 167 21.11 -15.92 -28.13
CA ASN A 167 22.38 -16.23 -28.76
C ASN A 167 22.19 -17.21 -29.94
N ASN A 168 23.23 -17.34 -30.78
CA ASN A 168 23.24 -18.33 -31.85
C ASN A 168 23.13 -19.75 -31.26
N GLN A 169 22.36 -20.63 -31.92
CA GLN A 169 22.16 -22.02 -31.51
C GLN A 169 21.65 -22.19 -30.07
N SER A 170 20.88 -21.23 -29.58
CA SER A 170 20.30 -21.28 -28.24
C SER A 170 18.79 -21.09 -28.29
N SER A 171 18.12 -21.65 -27.30
CA SER A 171 16.73 -21.33 -26.97
C SER A 171 16.73 -20.58 -25.65
N ILE A 172 15.97 -19.48 -25.59
CA ILE A 172 15.77 -18.74 -24.35
C ILE A 172 14.30 -18.79 -23.99
N GLU A 173 14.06 -19.18 -22.75
CA GLU A 173 12.77 -19.10 -22.08
C GLU A 173 12.74 -17.85 -21.21
N LYS A 174 11.74 -16.99 -21.43
CA LYS A 174 11.47 -15.81 -20.60
C LYS A 174 10.14 -15.99 -19.89
N ILE A 175 10.20 -16.00 -18.57
CA ILE A 175 9.06 -16.27 -17.69
C ILE A 175 8.57 -14.95 -17.08
N PHE A 176 7.26 -14.73 -17.14
CA PHE A 176 6.58 -13.57 -16.57
C PHE A 176 5.52 -14.05 -15.57
N PRO A 177 5.61 -13.65 -14.29
CA PRO A 177 4.57 -13.98 -13.32
C PRO A 177 3.30 -13.20 -13.66
N ILE A 178 2.18 -13.92 -13.74
CA ILE A 178 0.86 -13.35 -13.93
C ILE A 178 0.07 -13.58 -12.65
N SER A 179 -0.52 -12.51 -12.11
CA SER A 179 -1.40 -12.61 -10.94
C SER A 179 -2.76 -13.23 -11.30
N ASP A 180 -3.56 -13.55 -10.29
CA ASP A 180 -4.95 -13.96 -10.51
C ASP A 180 -5.74 -12.91 -11.31
N ARG A 181 -6.69 -13.39 -12.09
CA ARG A 181 -7.69 -12.59 -12.81
C ARG A 181 -7.08 -11.48 -13.64
N GLN A 182 -6.35 -11.85 -14.69
CA GLN A 182 -5.71 -10.89 -15.59
C GLN A 182 -6.13 -11.13 -17.05
N ARG A 183 -6.39 -10.04 -17.77
CA ARG A 183 -6.35 -9.97 -19.23
C ARG A 183 -4.95 -9.56 -19.61
N ILE A 184 -4.28 -10.44 -20.33
CA ILE A 184 -2.89 -10.30 -20.76
C ILE A 184 -2.86 -10.02 -22.25
N GLN A 185 -2.32 -8.86 -22.61
CA GLN A 185 -1.95 -8.51 -23.98
C GLN A 185 -0.43 -8.57 -24.09
N TRP A 186 0.07 -9.24 -25.12
CA TRP A 186 1.50 -9.39 -25.32
C TRP A 186 1.89 -9.02 -26.75
N PHE A 187 3.05 -8.39 -26.88
CA PHE A 187 3.62 -7.93 -28.14
C PHE A 187 5.09 -8.36 -28.20
N LEU A 188 5.54 -8.80 -29.38
CA LEU A 188 6.87 -9.32 -29.61
C LEU A 188 7.37 -8.88 -31.00
N THR A 189 8.61 -8.40 -31.06
CA THR A 189 9.29 -8.11 -32.33
C THR A 189 10.80 -8.40 -32.19
N SER A 190 11.49 -8.61 -33.30
CA SER A 190 12.95 -8.72 -33.32
C SER A 190 13.58 -7.62 -34.17
N GLU A 191 14.85 -7.28 -33.91
CA GLU A 191 15.56 -6.33 -34.77
C GLU A 191 15.94 -6.95 -36.13
N LYS A 192 16.17 -8.27 -36.17
CA LYS A 192 16.65 -8.98 -37.36
C LYS A 192 16.10 -10.42 -37.42
N TYR A 193 15.87 -10.87 -38.64
CA TYR A 193 15.53 -12.25 -39.05
C TYR A 193 14.23 -12.87 -38.48
N PRO A 194 13.62 -13.88 -39.14
CA PRO A 194 12.44 -14.60 -38.64
C PRO A 194 12.78 -15.59 -37.51
N CYS A 195 11.99 -15.63 -36.43
CA CYS A 195 12.26 -16.45 -35.24
C CYS A 195 11.29 -17.63 -35.11
N ASN A 196 11.68 -18.68 -34.39
CA ASN A 196 10.74 -19.67 -33.88
C ASN A 196 10.21 -19.16 -32.55
N VAL A 197 8.89 -19.00 -32.44
CA VAL A 197 8.23 -18.42 -31.26
C VAL A 197 7.25 -19.42 -30.71
N HIS A 198 7.38 -19.71 -29.42
CA HIS A 198 6.47 -20.53 -28.65
C HIS A 198 6.03 -19.74 -27.41
N VAL A 199 4.73 -19.67 -27.18
CA VAL A 199 4.11 -18.92 -26.09
C VAL A 199 3.10 -19.83 -25.42
N GLU A 200 3.25 -20.00 -24.12
CA GLU A 200 2.36 -20.82 -23.30
C GLU A 200 2.06 -20.16 -21.96
N TYR A 201 1.01 -20.63 -21.30
CA TYR A 201 0.64 -20.20 -19.96
C TYR A 201 0.52 -21.40 -19.03
N ARG A 202 1.22 -21.36 -17.88
CA ARG A 202 1.23 -22.42 -16.87
C ARG A 202 0.70 -21.89 -15.54
N GLN A 203 -0.32 -22.53 -14.98
CA GLN A 203 -0.87 -22.16 -13.66
C GLN A 203 0.07 -22.61 -12.52
N HIS A 204 0.03 -21.93 -11.36
CA HIS A 204 0.92 -22.26 -10.22
C HIS A 204 0.70 -23.65 -9.62
N ASP A 205 -0.54 -24.14 -9.62
CA ASP A 205 -0.96 -25.28 -8.77
C ASP A 205 -1.09 -26.62 -9.50
N VAL A 206 -0.71 -26.72 -10.79
CA VAL A 206 -0.97 -27.95 -11.56
C VAL A 206 0.30 -28.49 -12.19
N THR A 207 0.55 -29.78 -11.98
CA THR A 207 1.46 -30.65 -12.78
C THR A 207 0.99 -30.81 -14.24
N ALA A 208 0.00 -30.04 -14.69
CA ALA A 208 -0.59 -30.11 -16.02
C ALA A 208 0.25 -29.37 -17.06
N CYS A 209 0.21 -29.90 -18.28
CA CYS A 209 0.71 -29.25 -19.50
C CYS A 209 0.27 -27.78 -19.55
N GLY A 210 1.20 -26.88 -19.87
CA GLY A 210 0.88 -25.48 -20.14
C GLY A 210 -0.15 -25.36 -21.25
N GLU A 211 -1.04 -24.37 -21.14
CA GLU A 211 -1.93 -24.04 -22.24
C GLU A 211 -1.13 -23.33 -23.33
N LEU A 212 -1.07 -23.96 -24.50
CA LEU A 212 -0.43 -23.39 -25.67
C LEU A 212 -1.25 -22.19 -26.17
N ILE A 213 -0.67 -20.99 -26.06
CA ILE A 213 -1.28 -19.76 -26.58
C ILE A 213 -0.93 -19.62 -28.06
N PHE A 214 0.36 -19.74 -28.41
CA PHE A 214 0.86 -19.58 -29.76
C PHE A 214 2.11 -20.44 -29.99
N SER A 215 2.22 -21.09 -31.15
CA SER A 215 3.48 -21.75 -31.57
C SER A 215 3.61 -21.65 -33.07
N LYS A 216 4.69 -21.04 -33.55
CA LYS A 216 5.00 -20.97 -34.99
C LYS A 216 6.50 -20.87 -35.25
N GLU A 217 6.96 -21.64 -36.21
CA GLU A 217 8.33 -21.61 -36.71
C GLU A 217 8.51 -20.54 -37.79
N ASN A 218 9.73 -19.98 -37.87
CA ASN A 218 10.15 -19.02 -38.89
C ASN A 218 9.20 -17.82 -39.08
N ILE A 219 8.60 -17.30 -38.00
CA ILE A 219 7.71 -16.14 -38.08
C ILE A 219 8.51 -14.86 -38.29
N SER A 220 8.07 -14.02 -39.24
CA SER A 220 8.75 -12.78 -39.64
C SER A 220 8.53 -11.62 -38.67
N ILE A 221 8.79 -11.83 -37.37
CA ILE A 221 8.65 -10.80 -36.33
C ILE A 221 9.68 -9.67 -36.40
N HIS A 222 10.61 -9.72 -37.36
CA HIS A 222 11.51 -8.62 -37.69
C HIS A 222 10.87 -7.60 -38.63
N LYS A 223 9.79 -7.98 -39.33
CA LYS A 223 9.03 -7.11 -40.24
C LYS A 223 7.72 -6.62 -39.63
N HIS A 224 7.16 -7.40 -38.71
CA HIS A 224 5.85 -7.15 -38.13
C HIS A 224 5.89 -7.38 -36.62
N VAL A 225 5.06 -6.65 -35.88
CA VAL A 225 4.85 -6.93 -34.46
C VAL A 225 3.91 -8.13 -34.34
N LEU A 226 4.37 -9.19 -33.69
CA LEU A 226 3.53 -10.32 -33.28
C LEU A 226 2.79 -9.92 -32.00
N HIS A 227 1.47 -10.09 -31.98
CA HIS A 227 0.66 -9.80 -30.80
C HIS A 227 -0.34 -10.91 -30.50
N GLY A 228 -0.70 -11.06 -29.23
CA GLY A 228 -1.78 -11.95 -28.81
C GLY A 228 -2.42 -11.48 -27.51
N GLU A 229 -3.52 -12.14 -27.16
CA GLU A 229 -4.34 -11.73 -26.03
C GLU A 229 -5.08 -12.92 -25.41
N PHE A 230 -5.09 -13.01 -24.09
CA PHE A 230 -5.86 -14.02 -23.36
C PHE A 230 -6.31 -13.50 -22.00
N GLU A 231 -7.34 -14.10 -21.44
CA GLU A 231 -7.80 -13.91 -20.07
C GLU A 231 -7.47 -15.15 -19.24
N THR A 232 -7.03 -14.97 -18.00
CA THR A 232 -6.81 -16.05 -17.04
C THR A 232 -7.47 -15.70 -15.71
N GLN A 233 -8.16 -16.67 -15.12
CA GLN A 233 -8.72 -16.52 -13.77
C GLN A 233 -7.66 -16.72 -12.69
N ARG A 234 -6.69 -17.60 -12.93
CA ARG A 234 -5.65 -17.95 -11.96
C ARG A 234 -4.33 -17.29 -12.28
N GLY A 235 -3.53 -17.08 -11.25
CA GLY A 235 -2.14 -16.73 -11.32
C GLY A 235 -1.30 -17.89 -11.84
N GLY A 236 -0.17 -17.53 -12.43
CA GLY A 236 0.59 -18.43 -13.26
C GLY A 236 1.84 -17.79 -13.84
N ARG A 237 2.40 -18.47 -14.81
CA ARG A 237 3.60 -18.09 -15.53
C ARG A 237 3.25 -18.00 -17.00
N PHE A 238 3.34 -16.79 -17.54
CA PHE A 238 3.33 -16.57 -18.98
C PHE A 238 4.76 -16.76 -19.50
N ILE A 239 4.93 -17.67 -20.44
CA ILE A 239 6.24 -18.14 -20.87
C ILE A 239 6.38 -17.85 -22.35
N ILE A 240 7.44 -17.11 -22.71
CA ILE A 240 7.85 -16.88 -24.09
C ILE A 240 9.15 -17.65 -24.32
N THR A 241 9.12 -18.58 -25.25
CA THR A 241 10.30 -19.34 -25.68
C THR A 241 10.64 -18.93 -27.10
N ILE A 242 11.87 -18.45 -27.28
CA ILE A 242 12.42 -18.10 -28.59
C ILE A 242 13.55 -19.07 -28.91
N ASP A 243 13.35 -19.87 -29.96
CA ASP A 243 14.35 -20.82 -30.42
C ASP A 243 15.12 -20.27 -31.63
N ASN A 244 16.44 -20.21 -31.50
CA ASN A 244 17.38 -19.75 -32.52
C ASN A 244 18.37 -20.87 -32.94
N GLN A 245 17.91 -22.12 -33.02
CA GLN A 245 18.73 -23.26 -33.46
C GLN A 245 19.22 -23.19 -34.93
N ASN A 246 18.58 -22.40 -35.79
CA ASN A 246 18.87 -22.33 -37.23
C ASN A 246 20.11 -21.48 -37.62
N ALA A 247 21.17 -21.48 -36.81
CA ALA A 247 22.50 -20.88 -37.09
C ALA A 247 22.53 -19.36 -37.39
N ALA A 248 21.51 -18.58 -37.00
CA ALA A 248 21.48 -17.15 -37.22
C ALA A 248 22.26 -16.37 -36.14
N SER A 249 22.76 -15.18 -36.50
CA SER A 249 23.42 -14.25 -35.57
C SER A 249 22.54 -13.95 -34.35
N PRO A 250 23.13 -13.55 -33.20
CA PRO A 250 22.38 -13.22 -31.99
C PRO A 250 21.26 -12.22 -32.27
N ARG A 251 20.11 -12.43 -31.63
CA ARG A 251 18.89 -11.67 -31.90
C ARG A 251 18.42 -10.95 -30.66
N THR A 252 18.21 -9.66 -30.78
CA THR A 252 17.57 -8.84 -29.75
C THR A 252 16.06 -8.92 -29.94
N ILE A 253 15.37 -9.44 -28.93
CA ILE A 253 13.91 -9.57 -28.89
C ILE A 253 13.36 -8.47 -28.01
N TRP A 254 12.51 -7.63 -28.59
CA TRP A 254 11.77 -6.59 -27.87
C TRP A 254 10.37 -7.11 -27.57
N PHE A 255 9.92 -6.90 -26.33
CA PHE A 255 8.61 -7.38 -25.89
C PHE A 255 7.86 -6.32 -25.09
N GLN A 256 6.54 -6.38 -25.12
CA GLN A 256 5.69 -5.61 -24.21
C GLN A 256 4.58 -6.52 -23.72
N ILE A 257 4.39 -6.58 -22.41
CA ILE A 257 3.31 -7.35 -21.78
C ILE A 257 2.48 -6.37 -20.98
N LYS A 258 1.22 -6.26 -21.32
CA LYS A 258 0.23 -5.46 -20.59
C LYS A 258 -0.67 -6.41 -19.83
N SER A 259 -0.71 -6.25 -18.52
CA SER A 259 -1.60 -6.99 -17.64
C SER A 259 -2.65 -6.04 -17.12
N THR A 260 -3.91 -6.37 -17.34
CA THR A 260 -5.04 -5.62 -16.79
C THR A 260 -5.88 -6.56 -15.96
N SER A 261 -6.28 -6.14 -14.76
CA SER A 261 -7.14 -6.99 -13.94
C SER A 261 -8.46 -7.23 -14.68
N LEU A 262 -8.92 -8.48 -14.69
CA LEU A 262 -10.26 -8.84 -15.17
C LEU A 262 -11.27 -8.21 -14.25
N ALA A 263 -11.65 -6.97 -14.58
CA ALA A 263 -12.71 -6.28 -13.92
C ALA A 263 -13.98 -7.14 -13.95
N ILE A 264 -14.59 -7.31 -12.79
CA ILE A 264 -16.03 -7.60 -12.71
C ILE A 264 -16.72 -6.53 -13.56
N CYS A 265 -17.61 -6.97 -14.46
CA CYS A 265 -18.50 -6.12 -15.25
C CYS A 265 -18.87 -4.86 -14.44
N HIS A 266 -18.28 -3.73 -14.82
CA HIS A 266 -18.30 -2.49 -14.04
C HIS A 266 -19.73 -1.98 -13.86
N LEU A 267 -20.58 -2.16 -14.87
CA LEU A 267 -21.99 -1.84 -14.78
C LEU A 267 -22.70 -2.74 -13.78
N PHE A 268 -22.49 -4.06 -13.83
CA PHE A 268 -23.07 -4.98 -12.84
C PHE A 268 -22.63 -4.62 -11.42
N GLN A 269 -21.32 -4.48 -11.17
CA GLN A 269 -20.81 -4.15 -9.84
C GLN A 269 -21.31 -2.79 -9.36
N GLY A 270 -21.37 -1.81 -10.26
CA GLY A 270 -21.89 -0.48 -9.98
C GLY A 270 -23.35 -0.52 -9.55
N ILE A 271 -24.20 -1.19 -10.33
CA ILE A 271 -25.61 -1.37 -10.03
C ILE A 271 -25.77 -2.15 -8.72
N PHE A 272 -25.06 -3.26 -8.55
CA PHE A 272 -25.08 -4.05 -7.33
C PHE A 272 -24.71 -3.20 -6.10
N ASN A 273 -23.63 -2.43 -6.17
CA ASN A 273 -23.21 -1.56 -5.07
C ASN A 273 -24.27 -0.50 -4.71
N ILE A 274 -24.99 0.03 -5.71
CA ILE A 274 -26.08 1.00 -5.47
C ILE A 274 -27.20 0.36 -4.64
N PHE A 275 -27.66 -0.83 -5.05
CA PHE A 275 -28.70 -1.54 -4.31
C PHE A 275 -28.20 -2.03 -2.95
N TYR A 276 -26.96 -2.53 -2.90
CA TYR A 276 -26.33 -2.98 -1.66
C TYR A 276 -26.20 -1.84 -0.65
N GLN A 277 -25.67 -0.68 -1.05
CA GLN A 277 -25.56 0.48 -0.16
C GLN A 277 -26.93 1.00 0.28
N ARG A 278 -27.91 1.02 -0.63
CA ARG A 278 -29.28 1.45 -0.31
C ARG A 278 -29.91 0.63 0.82
N TYR A 279 -29.61 -0.67 0.88
CA TYR A 279 -30.20 -1.57 1.87
C TYR A 279 -29.30 -1.86 3.08
N PHE A 280 -27.97 -1.74 2.92
CA PHE A 280 -27.01 -2.27 3.89
C PHE A 280 -25.86 -1.31 4.26
N ALA A 281 -25.82 -0.05 3.77
CA ALA A 281 -24.71 0.87 4.05
C ALA A 281 -24.46 1.16 5.55
N HIS A 282 -25.46 0.92 6.41
CA HIS A 282 -25.37 1.10 7.87
C HIS A 282 -25.53 -0.21 8.65
N ALA A 283 -25.57 -1.36 7.97
CA ALA A 283 -25.73 -2.65 8.62
C ALA A 283 -24.40 -3.10 9.23
N THR A 284 -24.32 -3.10 10.56
CA THR A 284 -23.23 -3.75 11.31
C THR A 284 -23.42 -5.27 11.40
N GLN A 285 -24.61 -5.77 11.09
CA GLN A 285 -24.94 -7.19 11.12
C GLN A 285 -24.61 -7.87 9.78
N PRO A 286 -24.15 -9.13 9.81
CA PRO A 286 -23.87 -9.89 8.61
C PRO A 286 -25.16 -10.19 7.84
N ILE A 287 -25.07 -10.17 6.50
CA ILE A 287 -26.22 -10.23 5.60
C ILE A 287 -26.62 -11.69 5.35
N ARG A 288 -27.92 -11.98 5.43
CA ARG A 288 -28.46 -13.32 5.11
C ARG A 288 -28.49 -13.56 3.60
N GLU A 289 -28.29 -14.80 3.20
CA GLU A 289 -28.24 -15.20 1.78
C GLU A 289 -29.55 -14.87 1.04
N THR A 290 -30.70 -14.97 1.71
CA THR A 290 -32.01 -14.63 1.13
C THR A 290 -32.13 -13.14 0.82
N GLN A 291 -31.66 -12.27 1.72
CA GLN A 291 -31.67 -10.81 1.51
C GLN A 291 -30.78 -10.42 0.33
N LEU A 292 -29.64 -11.12 0.19
CA LEU A 292 -28.72 -10.90 -0.92
C LEU A 292 -29.30 -11.40 -2.25
N ASN A 293 -30.03 -12.51 -2.23
CA ASN A 293 -30.78 -13.00 -3.38
C ASN A 293 -31.86 -11.99 -3.82
N ASP A 294 -32.65 -11.46 -2.88
CA ASP A 294 -33.66 -10.43 -3.18
C ASP A 294 -33.03 -9.14 -3.75
N THR A 295 -31.82 -8.81 -3.30
CA THR A 295 -31.03 -7.69 -3.84
C THR A 295 -30.62 -7.97 -5.28
N LEU A 296 -30.18 -9.20 -5.58
CA LEU A 296 -29.82 -9.61 -6.95
C LEU A 296 -31.01 -9.61 -7.90
N ASP A 297 -32.21 -9.99 -7.45
CA ASP A 297 -33.43 -9.86 -8.24
C ASP A 297 -33.64 -8.41 -8.70
N GLN A 298 -33.50 -7.46 -7.78
CA GLN A 298 -33.64 -6.03 -8.10
C GLN A 298 -32.52 -5.54 -9.03
N VAL A 299 -31.28 -5.97 -8.81
CA VAL A 299 -30.13 -5.64 -9.67
C VAL A 299 -30.35 -6.14 -11.09
N PHE A 300 -30.81 -7.37 -11.26
CA PHE A 300 -31.05 -7.92 -12.58
C PHE A 300 -32.29 -7.32 -13.26
N GLN A 301 -33.35 -7.00 -12.51
CA GLN A 301 -34.49 -6.25 -13.05
C GLN A 301 -34.08 -4.83 -13.51
N PHE A 302 -33.17 -4.19 -12.78
CA PHE A 302 -32.59 -2.90 -13.17
C PHE A 302 -31.77 -3.04 -14.45
N ILE A 303 -30.91 -4.06 -14.54
CA ILE A 303 -30.15 -4.37 -15.76
C ILE A 303 -31.08 -4.62 -16.94
N ASP A 304 -32.13 -5.42 -16.78
CA ASP A 304 -33.08 -5.70 -17.85
C ASP A 304 -33.81 -4.42 -18.29
N SER A 305 -34.20 -3.55 -17.35
CA SER A 305 -34.80 -2.24 -17.65
C SER A 305 -33.83 -1.30 -18.38
N LEU A 306 -32.54 -1.36 -18.04
CA LEU A 306 -31.47 -0.63 -18.71
C LEU A 306 -31.26 -1.13 -20.14
N LEU A 307 -31.16 -2.45 -20.34
CA LEU A 307 -31.02 -3.06 -21.67
C LEU A 307 -32.26 -2.82 -22.56
N ASN A 308 -33.46 -2.73 -21.97
CA ASN A 308 -34.68 -2.39 -22.71
C ASN A 308 -34.83 -0.88 -22.96
N GLY A 309 -34.01 -0.04 -22.31
CA GLY A 309 -34.07 1.42 -22.38
C GLY A 309 -35.25 2.06 -21.64
N THR A 310 -35.98 1.31 -20.82
CA THR A 310 -37.19 1.78 -20.11
C THR A 310 -36.87 2.49 -18.80
N ILE A 311 -35.64 2.38 -18.31
CA ILE A 311 -35.17 3.07 -17.11
C ILE A 311 -35.12 4.59 -17.31
N LYS A 312 -35.47 5.37 -16.29
CA LYS A 312 -35.38 6.84 -16.31
C LYS A 312 -34.03 7.34 -15.82
N LEU A 313 -33.58 8.49 -16.32
CA LEU A 313 -32.29 9.08 -15.92
C LEU A 313 -32.19 9.34 -14.41
N ARG A 314 -33.29 9.76 -13.77
CA ARG A 314 -33.36 9.95 -12.31
C ARG A 314 -33.03 8.67 -11.51
N ASP A 315 -33.42 7.51 -12.04
CA ASP A 315 -33.19 6.22 -11.40
C ASP A 315 -31.74 5.72 -11.64
N MET A 316 -31.05 6.34 -12.61
CA MET A 316 -29.63 6.11 -12.92
C MET A 316 -28.68 7.11 -12.25
N VAL A 317 -29.17 8.07 -11.45
CA VAL A 317 -28.33 9.14 -10.85
C VAL A 317 -27.12 8.57 -10.11
N ASN A 318 -27.30 7.51 -9.32
CA ASN A 318 -26.19 6.90 -8.59
C ASN A 318 -25.20 6.17 -9.53
N LEU A 319 -25.67 5.72 -10.70
CA LEU A 319 -24.83 5.14 -11.75
C LEU A 319 -23.94 6.19 -12.43
N LYS A 320 -24.25 7.50 -12.30
CA LYS A 320 -23.36 8.58 -12.75
C LYS A 320 -21.96 8.39 -12.20
N THR A 321 -21.83 8.04 -10.91
CA THR A 321 -20.52 7.79 -10.26
C THR A 321 -19.72 6.68 -10.94
N VAL A 322 -20.38 5.67 -11.50
CA VAL A 322 -19.73 4.52 -12.15
C VAL A 322 -19.15 4.95 -13.49
N PHE A 323 -19.96 5.62 -14.32
CA PHE A 323 -19.51 6.21 -15.60
C PHE A 323 -18.52 7.37 -15.44
N TYR A 324 -18.58 8.05 -14.30
CA TYR A 324 -17.71 9.18 -13.97
C TYR A 324 -16.35 8.74 -13.43
N ASN A 325 -16.30 7.68 -12.62
CA ASN A 325 -15.10 7.24 -11.93
C ASN A 325 -14.33 6.13 -12.63
N LYS A 326 -14.93 5.41 -13.58
CA LYS A 326 -14.30 4.27 -14.24
C LYS A 326 -14.15 4.49 -15.74
N ASN A 327 -13.07 3.95 -16.30
CA ASN A 327 -12.89 3.87 -17.74
C ASN A 327 -13.74 2.73 -18.31
N ILE A 328 -15.03 2.99 -18.56
CA ILE A 328 -15.97 1.96 -19.01
C ILE A 328 -15.94 1.86 -20.54
N ASN A 329 -15.49 0.70 -21.06
CA ASN A 329 -15.79 0.31 -22.43
C ASN A 329 -17.25 -0.15 -22.53
N VAL A 330 -18.13 0.78 -22.90
CA VAL A 330 -19.58 0.57 -22.96
C VAL A 330 -19.95 -0.66 -23.80
N ARG A 331 -19.23 -0.92 -24.90
CA ARG A 331 -19.58 -2.02 -25.80
C ARG A 331 -19.33 -3.38 -25.16
N GLU A 332 -18.13 -3.61 -24.62
CA GLU A 332 -17.78 -4.86 -23.95
C GLU A 332 -18.72 -5.14 -22.76
N GLU A 333 -19.08 -4.11 -22.00
CA GLU A 333 -20.00 -4.23 -20.87
C GLU A 333 -21.42 -4.60 -21.31
N VAL A 334 -21.94 -3.94 -22.36
CA VAL A 334 -23.28 -4.24 -22.90
C VAL A 334 -23.32 -5.65 -23.49
N GLU A 335 -22.30 -6.07 -24.25
CA GLU A 335 -22.19 -7.42 -24.79
C GLU A 335 -22.19 -8.47 -23.67
N ARG A 336 -21.46 -8.23 -22.58
CA ARG A 336 -21.47 -9.09 -21.37
C ARG A 336 -22.85 -9.14 -20.72
N LEU A 337 -23.54 -8.00 -20.57
CA LEU A 337 -24.88 -7.95 -19.96
C LEU A 337 -25.96 -8.61 -20.84
N PHE A 338 -25.92 -8.44 -22.16
CA PHE A 338 -26.84 -9.13 -23.07
C PHE A 338 -26.61 -10.63 -23.07
N THR A 339 -25.35 -11.07 -23.15
CA THR A 339 -25.03 -12.50 -23.10
C THR A 339 -25.44 -13.10 -21.76
N ASN A 340 -25.24 -12.38 -20.66
CA ASN A 340 -25.74 -12.74 -19.34
C ASN A 340 -27.27 -12.96 -19.34
N ARG A 341 -28.04 -12.04 -19.93
CA ARG A 341 -29.51 -12.14 -20.02
C ARG A 341 -29.98 -13.38 -20.78
N LEU A 342 -29.22 -13.87 -21.75
CA LEU A 342 -29.57 -15.07 -22.53
C LEU A 342 -29.31 -16.38 -21.75
N THR A 343 -28.39 -16.37 -20.78
CA THR A 343 -28.06 -17.57 -19.99
C THR A 343 -29.25 -18.14 -19.18
N THR A 344 -30.30 -17.35 -18.98
CA THR A 344 -31.54 -17.74 -18.27
C THR A 344 -32.62 -18.37 -19.16
N LYS A 345 -32.60 -18.13 -20.48
CA LYS A 345 -33.66 -18.59 -21.41
C LYS A 345 -33.46 -20.01 -21.92
N GLY A 346 -32.34 -20.66 -21.63
CA GLY A 346 -31.95 -21.96 -22.20
C GLY A 346 -32.49 -23.23 -21.52
N THR A 347 -33.38 -23.14 -20.53
CA THR A 347 -33.81 -24.30 -19.72
C THR A 347 -35.25 -24.79 -19.96
N SER A 348 -36.04 -24.13 -20.81
CA SER A 348 -37.33 -24.68 -21.26
C SER A 348 -37.11 -25.56 -22.50
N ARG A 349 -37.00 -26.88 -22.29
CA ARG A 349 -36.95 -27.90 -23.36
C ARG A 349 -38.26 -27.93 -24.16
N GLU A 350 -38.10 -28.26 -25.45
CA GLU A 350 -39.14 -28.62 -26.43
C GLU A 350 -39.97 -27.47 -27.04
N SER A 351 -39.32 -26.72 -27.94
CA SER A 351 -39.97 -26.26 -29.15
C SER A 351 -38.96 -26.32 -30.30
N ARG A 352 -39.08 -27.37 -31.12
CA ARG A 352 -38.44 -27.43 -32.44
C ARG A 352 -39.11 -26.39 -33.35
N VAL A 353 -38.64 -25.14 -33.37
CA VAL A 353 -38.87 -24.22 -34.49
C VAL A 353 -37.74 -23.20 -34.53
N THR A 354 -36.99 -23.22 -35.66
CA THR A 354 -36.07 -22.20 -36.21
C THR A 354 -34.95 -21.67 -35.32
N VAL A 355 -33.76 -21.55 -35.92
CA VAL A 355 -32.66 -20.71 -35.45
C VAL A 355 -33.22 -19.34 -35.08
N VAL A 356 -33.47 -19.10 -33.78
CA VAL A 356 -33.75 -17.76 -33.27
C VAL A 356 -32.38 -17.13 -33.11
N ASP A 357 -32.12 -16.18 -33.98
CA ASP A 357 -30.94 -15.33 -33.99
C ASP A 357 -30.55 -14.93 -32.56
N GLY A 358 -29.24 -14.91 -32.30
CA GLY A 358 -28.70 -14.24 -31.12
C GLY A 358 -29.25 -12.80 -31.01
N PRO A 359 -29.04 -12.11 -29.87
CA PRO A 359 -29.44 -10.72 -29.74
C PRO A 359 -28.96 -9.97 -30.98
N GLY A 360 -29.89 -9.33 -31.70
CA GLY A 360 -29.55 -8.69 -32.95
C GLY A 360 -28.40 -7.73 -32.67
N GLN A 361 -27.33 -7.78 -33.47
CA GLN A 361 -26.22 -6.83 -33.37
C GLN A 361 -26.73 -5.37 -33.30
N SER A 362 -27.88 -5.11 -33.93
CA SER A 362 -28.63 -3.86 -33.86
C SER A 362 -29.12 -3.47 -32.44
N ASP A 363 -29.57 -4.41 -31.60
CA ASP A 363 -30.03 -4.13 -30.23
C ASP A 363 -28.85 -3.76 -29.33
N ILE A 364 -27.73 -4.50 -29.46
CA ILE A 364 -26.48 -4.22 -28.74
C ILE A 364 -25.98 -2.82 -29.10
N GLU A 365 -25.93 -2.49 -30.39
CA GLU A 365 -25.51 -1.18 -30.88
C GLU A 365 -26.42 -0.05 -30.41
N GLN A 366 -27.73 -0.30 -30.35
CA GLN A 366 -28.69 0.68 -29.85
C GLN A 366 -28.49 0.98 -28.36
N VAL A 367 -28.33 -0.03 -27.51
CA VAL A 367 -28.05 0.17 -26.08
C VAL A 367 -26.68 0.81 -25.87
N CYS A 368 -25.67 0.41 -26.66
CA CYS A 368 -24.36 1.05 -26.65
C CYS A 368 -24.45 2.54 -26.94
N LYS A 369 -25.26 2.93 -27.93
CA LYS A 369 -25.51 4.33 -28.26
C LYS A 369 -26.15 5.08 -27.08
N TRP A 370 -27.16 4.49 -26.44
CA TRP A 370 -27.82 5.12 -25.28
C TRP A 370 -26.86 5.35 -24.11
N LEU A 371 -26.08 4.32 -23.75
CA LEU A 371 -25.14 4.41 -22.63
C LEU A 371 -23.93 5.30 -22.94
N LYS A 372 -23.48 5.39 -24.20
CA LYS A 372 -22.46 6.38 -24.60
C LYS A 372 -22.96 7.81 -24.41
N ILE A 373 -24.19 8.11 -24.84
CA ILE A 373 -24.81 9.43 -24.61
C ILE A 373 -24.93 9.70 -23.12
N TYR A 374 -25.33 8.69 -22.34
CA TYR A 374 -25.39 8.79 -20.88
C TYR A 374 -24.02 9.04 -20.25
N GLN A 375 -22.96 8.40 -20.74
CA GLN A 375 -21.59 8.63 -20.30
C GLN A 375 -21.18 10.08 -20.53
N TYR A 376 -21.41 10.64 -21.72
CA TYR A 376 -21.15 12.06 -21.99
C TYR A 376 -21.96 12.97 -21.07
N TYR A 377 -23.24 12.66 -20.87
CA TYR A 377 -24.12 13.39 -19.94
C TYR A 377 -23.56 13.42 -18.50
N CYS A 378 -22.98 12.32 -18.02
CA CYS A 378 -22.36 12.26 -16.69
C CYS A 378 -21.13 13.18 -16.54
N HIS A 379 -20.43 13.48 -17.64
CA HIS A 379 -19.20 14.28 -17.64
C HIS A 379 -19.42 15.75 -18.00
N ILE A 380 -20.64 16.18 -18.35
CA ILE A 380 -20.96 17.57 -18.76
C ILE A 380 -20.40 18.59 -17.77
N ASN A 381 -20.65 18.40 -16.47
CA ASN A 381 -20.20 19.35 -15.46
C ASN A 381 -18.69 19.48 -15.44
N SER A 382 -17.95 18.36 -15.50
CA SER A 382 -16.49 18.41 -15.54
C SER A 382 -15.93 19.00 -16.83
N ILE A 383 -16.59 18.79 -17.98
CA ILE A 383 -16.22 19.44 -19.24
C ILE A 383 -16.39 20.96 -19.11
N VAL A 384 -17.53 21.41 -18.59
CA VAL A 384 -17.84 22.83 -18.37
C VAL A 384 -16.89 23.46 -17.35
N ASP A 385 -16.64 22.79 -16.24
CA ASP A 385 -15.73 23.25 -15.19
C ASP A 385 -14.29 23.32 -15.72
N CYS A 386 -13.86 22.34 -16.52
CA CYS A 386 -12.55 22.34 -17.17
C CYS A 386 -12.36 23.55 -18.09
N ILE A 387 -13.32 23.80 -18.98
CA ILE A 387 -13.26 24.94 -19.91
C ILE A 387 -13.14 26.27 -19.17
N ARG A 388 -13.92 26.42 -18.08
CA ARG A 388 -13.98 27.66 -17.28
C ARG A 388 -12.78 27.85 -16.39
N GLN A 389 -12.42 26.81 -15.63
CA GLN A 389 -11.34 26.86 -14.66
C GLN A 389 -9.99 27.11 -15.32
N PHE A 390 -9.81 26.60 -16.54
CA PHE A 390 -8.59 26.80 -17.30
C PHE A 390 -8.69 27.89 -18.35
N ASP A 391 -9.79 28.65 -18.49
CA ASP A 391 -9.93 29.68 -19.53
C ASP A 391 -9.54 29.16 -20.94
N ILE A 392 -10.06 27.98 -21.29
CA ILE A 392 -9.74 27.31 -22.57
C ILE A 392 -10.44 28.05 -23.71
N ILE A 393 -11.70 28.43 -23.51
CA ILE A 393 -12.51 29.19 -24.46
C ILE A 393 -12.79 30.56 -23.81
N PRO A 394 -12.39 31.68 -24.45
CA PRO A 394 -12.57 33.02 -23.88
C PRO A 394 -14.04 33.32 -23.56
N ILE A 395 -14.28 33.98 -22.43
CA ILE A 395 -15.64 34.31 -21.96
C ILE A 395 -16.40 35.20 -22.96
N ASP A 396 -15.70 36.09 -23.67
CA ASP A 396 -16.25 36.96 -24.72
C ASP A 396 -16.68 36.19 -25.99
N HIS A 397 -16.27 34.92 -26.07
CA HIS A 397 -16.64 33.94 -27.08
C HIS A 397 -17.25 32.70 -26.42
N GLU A 398 -18.01 32.83 -25.31
CA GLU A 398 -18.80 31.71 -24.77
C GLU A 398 -19.72 31.21 -25.88
N ASP A 399 -19.24 30.16 -26.56
CA ASP A 399 -19.91 29.43 -27.61
C ASP A 399 -21.31 29.06 -27.09
N GLU A 400 -22.35 29.33 -27.90
CA GLU A 400 -23.74 28.98 -27.56
C GLU A 400 -23.82 27.51 -27.12
N SER A 401 -22.95 26.65 -27.65
CA SER A 401 -22.78 25.24 -27.28
C SER A 401 -22.56 25.02 -25.78
N ILE A 402 -21.74 25.83 -25.09
CA ILE A 402 -21.46 25.69 -23.64
C ILE A 402 -22.70 26.06 -22.82
N GLY A 403 -23.40 27.11 -23.23
CA GLY A 403 -24.69 27.51 -22.65
C GLY A 403 -25.76 26.42 -22.82
N HIS A 404 -25.80 25.78 -23.99
CA HIS A 404 -26.68 24.65 -24.27
C HIS A 404 -26.31 23.41 -23.42
N LEU A 405 -25.03 23.07 -23.28
CA LEU A 405 -24.58 21.95 -22.43
C LEU A 405 -25.01 22.12 -20.96
N LYS A 406 -24.95 23.34 -20.42
CA LYS A 406 -25.42 23.62 -19.07
C LYS A 406 -26.93 23.41 -18.89
N ARG A 407 -27.73 23.80 -19.88
CA ARG A 407 -29.20 23.64 -19.86
C ARG A 407 -29.65 22.18 -19.99
N LEU A 408 -28.81 21.32 -20.58
CA LEU A 408 -29.08 19.88 -20.72
C LEU A 408 -29.10 19.13 -19.36
N SER A 409 -28.55 19.72 -18.29
CA SER A 409 -28.51 19.11 -16.95
C SER A 409 -29.89 19.00 -16.25
N SER A 410 -30.95 19.59 -16.78
CA SER A 410 -32.19 19.89 -16.03
C SER A 410 -33.37 18.91 -16.20
N ASN A 411 -33.31 17.91 -17.10
CA ASN A 411 -34.46 17.01 -17.35
C ASN A 411 -34.16 15.52 -17.08
N GLU A 412 -34.30 15.09 -15.82
CA GLU A 412 -34.00 13.72 -15.39
C GLU A 412 -35.19 12.73 -15.52
N ASN A 413 -36.35 13.18 -15.99
CA ASN A 413 -37.56 12.34 -16.14
C ASN A 413 -37.64 11.56 -17.46
N ILE A 414 -36.64 11.74 -18.33
CA ILE A 414 -36.53 11.10 -19.64
C ILE A 414 -36.09 9.63 -19.47
N SER A 415 -36.59 8.74 -20.32
CA SER A 415 -36.12 7.34 -20.37
C SER A 415 -34.79 7.21 -21.12
N LEU A 416 -34.00 6.17 -20.83
CA LEU A 416 -32.73 5.92 -21.52
C LEU A 416 -32.92 5.76 -23.04
N ARG A 417 -34.06 5.21 -23.48
CA ARG A 417 -34.41 5.13 -24.91
C ARG A 417 -34.57 6.50 -25.57
N GLU A 418 -35.20 7.44 -24.87
CA GLU A 418 -35.45 8.81 -25.35
C GLU A 418 -34.19 9.69 -25.31
N ILE A 419 -33.12 9.25 -24.62
CA ILE A 419 -31.86 10.00 -24.51
C ILE A 419 -31.24 10.33 -25.87
N SER A 420 -31.42 9.46 -26.87
CA SER A 420 -30.87 9.67 -28.21
C SER A 420 -31.50 10.83 -28.96
N GLN A 421 -32.75 11.18 -28.62
CA GLN A 421 -33.46 12.31 -29.21
C GLN A 421 -33.20 13.57 -28.38
N ALA A 422 -33.32 13.47 -27.05
CA ALA A 422 -33.16 14.60 -26.15
C ALA A 422 -31.72 15.14 -26.06
N TYR A 423 -30.72 14.27 -26.21
CA TYR A 423 -29.30 14.58 -26.03
C TYR A 423 -28.46 14.24 -27.27
N LYS A 424 -29.06 14.29 -28.46
CA LYS A 424 -28.38 14.01 -29.75
C LYS A 424 -27.10 14.84 -29.92
N ILE A 425 -27.15 16.10 -29.49
CA ILE A 425 -26.04 17.06 -29.55
C ILE A 425 -24.79 16.52 -28.83
N LEU A 426 -24.94 15.81 -27.70
CA LEU A 426 -23.80 15.24 -26.98
C LEU A 426 -23.06 14.20 -27.82
N LEU A 427 -23.81 13.37 -28.56
CA LEU A 427 -23.21 12.38 -29.44
C LEU A 427 -22.49 13.05 -30.60
N GLU A 428 -23.11 14.06 -31.21
CA GLU A 428 -22.53 14.79 -32.35
C GLU A 428 -21.24 15.52 -31.94
N GLN A 429 -21.20 16.13 -30.76
CA GLN A 429 -20.05 16.91 -30.28
C GLN A 429 -18.92 16.05 -29.72
N PHE A 430 -19.21 14.94 -29.03
CA PHE A 430 -18.19 14.18 -28.28
C PHE A 430 -17.90 12.78 -28.83
N THR A 431 -18.45 12.39 -29.99
CA THR A 431 -18.22 11.03 -30.55
C THR A 431 -16.76 10.69 -30.80
N THR A 432 -15.89 11.70 -30.97
CA THR A 432 -14.45 11.51 -31.17
C THR A 432 -13.70 11.23 -29.86
N LEU A 433 -14.32 11.50 -28.71
CA LEU A 433 -13.74 11.25 -27.40
C LEU A 433 -14.09 9.85 -26.90
N GLY A 434 -13.03 9.08 -26.66
CA GLY A 434 -13.09 7.85 -25.85
C GLY A 434 -13.25 8.13 -24.36
N SER A 435 -13.50 7.07 -23.59
CA SER A 435 -13.69 7.14 -22.13
C SER A 435 -12.43 7.58 -21.37
N GLU A 436 -11.23 7.27 -21.87
CA GLU A 436 -9.97 7.79 -21.31
C GLU A 436 -9.88 9.32 -21.36
N HIS A 437 -10.37 9.95 -22.43
CA HIS A 437 -10.34 11.41 -22.59
C HIS A 437 -11.28 12.09 -21.61
N LEU A 438 -12.48 11.54 -21.40
CA LEU A 438 -13.42 12.05 -20.40
C LEU A 438 -12.84 11.95 -18.98
N HIS A 439 -12.14 10.85 -18.68
CA HIS A 439 -11.47 10.70 -17.40
C HIS A 439 -10.30 11.68 -17.24
N LEU A 440 -9.53 11.94 -18.31
CA LEU A 440 -8.47 12.95 -18.30
C LEU A 440 -9.03 14.35 -17.99
N ILE A 441 -10.14 14.76 -18.63
CA ILE A 441 -10.80 16.05 -18.34
C ILE A 441 -11.13 16.16 -16.85
N LYS A 442 -11.73 15.11 -16.28
CA LYS A 442 -12.05 15.05 -14.86
C LYS A 442 -10.80 15.17 -13.98
N ILE A 443 -9.78 14.34 -14.23
CA ILE A 443 -8.55 14.34 -13.42
C ILE A 443 -7.84 15.69 -13.52
N SER A 444 -7.83 16.33 -14.69
CA SER A 444 -7.27 17.67 -14.85
C SER A 444 -7.99 18.69 -13.98
N VAL A 445 -9.33 18.65 -13.88
CA VAL A 445 -10.11 19.50 -12.96
C VAL A 445 -9.77 19.22 -11.49
N GLU A 446 -9.74 17.95 -11.08
CA GLU A 446 -9.34 17.54 -9.72
C GLU A 446 -7.92 18.00 -9.38
N CYS A 447 -6.99 17.87 -10.32
CA CYS A 447 -5.58 18.24 -10.20
C CYS A 447 -5.29 19.62 -10.81
N SER A 448 -6.23 20.56 -10.70
CA SER A 448 -6.14 21.89 -11.34
C SER A 448 -4.87 22.67 -11.00
N ALA A 449 -4.28 22.43 -9.82
CA ALA A 449 -3.02 23.04 -9.43
C ALA A 449 -1.87 22.69 -10.40
N VAL A 450 -1.86 21.47 -10.94
CA VAL A 450 -0.86 21.00 -11.90
C VAL A 450 -0.99 21.74 -13.23
N VAL A 451 -2.20 21.82 -13.79
CA VAL A 451 -2.47 22.54 -15.03
C VAL A 451 -2.12 24.03 -14.87
N ASN A 452 -2.52 24.63 -13.75
CA ASN A 452 -2.22 26.03 -13.45
C ASN A 452 -0.71 26.30 -13.25
N MET A 453 0.02 25.37 -12.62
CA MET A 453 1.48 25.44 -12.53
C MET A 453 2.11 25.46 -13.92
N MET A 454 1.68 24.55 -14.80
CA MET A 454 2.20 24.48 -16.17
C MET A 454 1.89 25.74 -16.99
N LYS A 455 0.69 26.33 -16.82
CA LYS A 455 0.34 27.64 -17.41
C LYS A 455 1.25 28.75 -16.89
N LYS A 456 1.42 28.84 -15.57
CA LYS A 456 2.23 29.88 -14.93
C LYS A 456 3.71 29.79 -15.30
N ALA A 457 4.21 28.58 -15.53
CA ALA A 457 5.59 28.35 -15.95
C ALA A 457 5.79 28.49 -17.48
N ASP A 458 4.72 28.77 -18.24
CA ASP A 458 4.71 28.95 -19.69
C ASP A 458 5.40 27.81 -20.47
N LEU A 459 5.22 26.55 -20.04
CA LEU A 459 6.01 25.44 -20.58
C LEU A 459 5.70 25.04 -22.02
N TYR A 460 4.62 25.55 -22.60
CA TYR A 460 4.14 25.15 -23.94
C TYR A 460 4.36 26.23 -25.00
N SER A 461 4.94 27.39 -24.64
CA SER A 461 5.46 28.33 -25.62
C SER A 461 6.71 27.73 -26.31
N PRO A 462 7.10 28.18 -27.52
CA PRO A 462 8.30 27.66 -28.18
C PRO A 462 9.57 27.75 -27.30
N GLN A 463 9.68 28.82 -26.51
CA GLN A 463 10.77 28.98 -25.53
C GLN A 463 10.58 28.08 -24.30
N GLY A 464 9.36 27.96 -23.79
CA GLY A 464 9.02 27.05 -22.69
C GLY A 464 9.27 25.58 -23.00
N GLN A 465 8.99 25.14 -24.23
CA GLN A 465 9.24 23.77 -24.69
C GLN A 465 10.73 23.45 -24.70
N HIS A 466 11.56 24.38 -25.19
CA HIS A 466 13.02 24.25 -25.15
C HIS A 466 13.51 24.17 -23.70
N ARG A 467 13.05 25.10 -22.85
CA ARG A 467 13.41 25.14 -21.43
C ARG A 467 12.99 23.87 -20.69
N PHE A 468 11.80 23.34 -20.97
CA PHE A 468 11.33 22.09 -20.35
C PHE A 468 12.15 20.89 -20.81
N GLN A 469 12.52 20.84 -22.09
CA GLN A 469 13.40 19.80 -22.63
C GLN A 469 14.78 19.85 -21.97
N GLU A 470 15.40 21.02 -21.84
CA GLU A 470 16.67 21.20 -21.15
C GLU A 470 16.57 20.82 -19.67
N LEU A 471 15.52 21.29 -18.98
CA LEU A 471 15.26 20.92 -17.61
C LEU A 471 15.11 19.40 -17.46
N ARG A 472 14.35 18.75 -18.35
CA ARG A 472 14.17 17.30 -18.34
C ARG A 472 15.50 16.58 -18.49
N ASP A 473 16.32 16.97 -19.45
CA ASP A 473 17.59 16.30 -19.74
C ASP A 473 18.59 16.51 -18.58
N ASN A 474 18.62 17.72 -18.01
CA ASN A 474 19.41 18.06 -16.83
C ASN A 474 18.95 17.26 -15.59
N LEU A 475 17.65 17.23 -15.31
CA LEU A 475 17.09 16.51 -14.17
C LEU A 475 17.21 14.99 -14.33
N THR A 476 17.10 14.46 -15.55
CA THR A 476 17.29 13.03 -15.83
C THR A 476 18.71 12.61 -15.48
N THR A 477 19.69 13.43 -15.85
CA THR A 477 21.10 13.25 -15.48
C THR A 477 21.30 13.41 -13.96
N GLN A 478 20.69 14.44 -13.37
CA GLN A 478 20.79 14.72 -11.93
C GLN A 478 20.17 13.63 -11.04
N PHE A 479 19.08 13.01 -11.48
CA PHE A 479 18.32 12.03 -10.70
C PHE A 479 18.68 10.57 -11.01
N GLN A 480 19.77 10.33 -11.73
CA GLN A 480 20.22 8.98 -12.08
C GLN A 480 20.36 8.04 -10.86
N PHE A 481 20.64 8.60 -9.68
CA PHE A 481 20.76 7.87 -8.41
C PHE A 481 19.68 8.22 -7.36
N GLN A 482 18.65 8.97 -7.75
CA GLN A 482 17.55 9.37 -6.87
C GLN A 482 16.25 8.73 -7.33
N GLU A 483 15.98 7.51 -6.84
CA GLU A 483 14.84 6.70 -7.29
C GLU A 483 13.51 7.44 -7.15
N ARG A 484 13.29 8.13 -6.03
CA ARG A 484 12.08 8.93 -5.79
C ARG A 484 11.96 10.12 -6.76
N ASN A 485 13.01 10.92 -6.92
CA ASN A 485 12.98 12.09 -7.80
C ASN A 485 12.92 11.69 -9.28
N SER A 486 13.55 10.58 -9.66
CA SER A 486 13.42 9.98 -10.98
C SER A 486 11.98 9.55 -11.27
N MET A 487 11.30 8.93 -10.29
CA MET A 487 9.88 8.58 -10.42
C MET A 487 8.98 9.82 -10.57
N ILE A 488 9.23 10.88 -9.80
CA ILE A 488 8.49 12.15 -9.91
C ILE A 488 8.77 12.81 -11.27
N LEU A 489 10.02 12.84 -11.74
CA LEU A 489 10.38 13.38 -13.06
C LEU A 489 9.69 12.61 -14.19
N ASN A 490 9.69 11.28 -14.15
CA ASN A 490 8.98 10.46 -15.14
C ASN A 490 7.47 10.76 -15.12
N SER A 491 6.90 10.94 -13.93
CA SER A 491 5.51 11.35 -13.78
C SER A 491 5.24 12.74 -14.36
N LEU A 492 6.21 13.67 -14.25
CA LEU A 492 6.12 15.02 -14.79
C LEU A 492 6.15 15.01 -16.32
N ILE A 493 7.01 14.19 -16.92
CA ILE A 493 7.12 14.03 -18.38
C ILE A 493 5.80 13.51 -18.96
N ILE A 494 5.21 12.48 -18.34
CA ILE A 494 3.92 11.94 -18.79
C ILE A 494 2.81 12.99 -18.61
N THR A 495 2.78 13.66 -17.46
CA THR A 495 1.79 14.70 -17.17
C THR A 495 1.90 15.88 -18.14
N TYR A 496 3.12 16.24 -18.56
CA TYR A 496 3.35 17.29 -19.55
C TYR A 496 2.69 16.98 -20.90
N VAL A 497 2.73 15.73 -21.36
CA VAL A 497 2.01 15.37 -22.60
C VAL A 497 0.49 15.43 -22.40
N LEU A 498 -0.01 14.94 -21.26
CA LEU A 498 -1.44 14.89 -20.97
C LEU A 498 -2.07 16.27 -20.78
N CYS A 499 -1.33 17.25 -20.26
CA CYS A 499 -1.84 18.58 -19.97
C CYS A 499 -1.98 19.48 -21.22
N GLU A 500 -1.30 19.17 -22.33
CA GLU A 500 -1.20 20.03 -23.52
C GLU A 500 -2.56 20.60 -24.01
N PRO A 501 -3.64 19.81 -24.14
CA PRO A 501 -4.93 20.32 -24.65
C PRO A 501 -5.61 21.33 -23.72
N PHE A 502 -5.26 21.33 -22.42
CA PHE A 502 -5.84 22.23 -21.42
C PHE A 502 -5.09 23.56 -21.30
N ILE A 503 -3.87 23.62 -21.85
CA ILE A 503 -3.01 24.78 -21.74
C ILE A 503 -3.34 25.84 -22.79
N THR A 504 -3.52 25.38 -24.02
CA THR A 504 -3.72 26.22 -25.20
C THR A 504 -5.17 26.69 -25.34
N LYS A 505 -5.37 27.97 -25.67
CA LYS A 505 -6.72 28.51 -25.92
C LYS A 505 -7.31 27.92 -27.21
N ALA A 506 -8.59 27.57 -27.18
CA ALA A 506 -9.38 27.13 -28.32
C ALA A 506 -10.43 28.20 -28.67
N LYS A 507 -10.76 28.33 -29.96
CA LYS A 507 -11.78 29.28 -30.43
C LYS A 507 -13.20 28.75 -30.28
N THR A 508 -13.38 27.43 -30.36
CA THR A 508 -14.67 26.75 -30.24
C THR A 508 -14.57 25.48 -29.40
N LEU A 509 -15.72 24.96 -28.95
CA LEU A 509 -15.77 23.66 -28.26
C LEU A 509 -15.26 22.52 -29.16
N GLU A 510 -15.59 22.56 -30.45
CA GLU A 510 -15.17 21.56 -31.43
C GLU A 510 -13.66 21.54 -31.62
N GLU A 511 -13.00 22.70 -31.60
CA GLU A 511 -11.55 22.79 -31.66
C GLU A 511 -10.90 22.17 -30.42
N PHE A 512 -11.43 22.44 -29.22
CA PHE A 512 -10.95 21.83 -27.98
C PHE A 512 -11.12 20.31 -27.98
N VAL A 513 -12.30 19.81 -28.37
CA VAL A 513 -12.58 18.38 -28.50
C VAL A 513 -11.66 17.74 -29.55
N GLY A 514 -11.43 18.42 -30.68
CA GLY A 514 -10.51 17.99 -31.71
C GLY A 514 -9.09 17.80 -31.18
N ARG A 515 -8.56 18.77 -30.42
CA ARG A 515 -7.23 18.66 -29.79
C ARG A 515 -7.16 17.52 -28.78
N LEU A 516 -8.18 17.36 -27.94
CA LEU A 516 -8.24 16.24 -27.00
C LEU A 516 -8.23 14.89 -27.72
N SER A 517 -8.96 14.75 -28.83
CA SER A 517 -9.01 13.51 -29.62
C SER A 517 -7.70 13.19 -30.36
N GLN A 518 -6.81 14.18 -30.53
CA GLN A 518 -5.48 13.99 -31.13
C GLN A 518 -4.47 13.42 -30.15
N LEU A 519 -4.74 13.46 -28.83
CA LEU A 519 -3.95 12.70 -27.88
C LEU A 519 -4.09 11.21 -28.25
N ARG A 520 -2.96 10.57 -28.55
CA ARG A 520 -2.94 9.11 -28.77
C ARG A 520 -3.54 8.41 -27.55
N SER A 521 -4.22 7.29 -27.76
CA SER A 521 -4.76 6.46 -26.67
C SER A 521 -3.69 6.27 -25.58
N PHE A 522 -3.94 6.82 -24.40
CA PHE A 522 -3.05 6.72 -23.24
C PHE A 522 -3.65 5.76 -22.20
N GLU A 523 -2.78 5.13 -21.42
CA GLU A 523 -3.24 4.14 -20.44
C GLU A 523 -3.88 4.83 -19.23
N GLU A 524 -4.87 4.19 -18.60
CA GLU A 524 -5.48 4.72 -17.36
C GLU A 524 -4.45 4.88 -16.23
N SER A 525 -3.42 4.04 -16.21
CA SER A 525 -2.25 4.18 -15.34
C SER A 525 -1.56 5.53 -15.52
N SER A 526 -1.59 6.11 -16.72
CA SER A 526 -0.96 7.39 -17.03
C SER A 526 -1.60 8.55 -16.26
N LEU A 527 -2.90 8.46 -15.99
CA LEU A 527 -3.66 9.47 -15.24
C LEU A 527 -3.26 9.51 -13.75
N LYS A 528 -2.69 8.42 -13.22
CA LYS A 528 -2.14 8.41 -11.85
C LYS A 528 -0.94 9.33 -11.71
N HIS A 529 -0.17 9.56 -12.78
CA HIS A 529 0.99 10.46 -12.73
C HIS A 529 0.58 11.91 -12.46
N MET A 530 -0.57 12.37 -12.95
CA MET A 530 -1.07 13.71 -12.62
C MET A 530 -1.31 13.88 -11.12
N ARG A 531 -1.84 12.85 -10.45
CA ARG A 531 -2.04 12.86 -8.99
C ARG A 531 -0.72 12.85 -8.24
N VAL A 532 0.26 12.05 -8.66
CA VAL A 532 1.62 12.05 -8.10
C VAL A 532 2.25 13.45 -8.19
N ILE A 533 2.10 14.14 -9.33
CA ILE A 533 2.60 15.51 -9.48
C ILE A 533 1.84 16.49 -8.61
N ASN A 534 0.52 16.34 -8.48
CA ASN A 534 -0.28 17.17 -7.60
C ASN A 534 0.15 17.04 -6.13
N GLU A 535 0.46 15.82 -5.68
CA GLU A 535 0.98 15.55 -4.33
C GLU A 535 2.40 16.12 -4.12
N ASN A 536 3.22 16.17 -5.17
CA ASN A 536 4.62 16.65 -5.11
C ASN A 536 4.81 18.03 -5.76
N ILE A 537 3.74 18.82 -5.85
CA ILE A 537 3.70 20.04 -6.68
C ILE A 537 4.69 21.12 -6.21
N GLN A 538 5.02 21.17 -4.92
CA GLN A 538 6.01 22.12 -4.38
C GLN A 538 7.42 21.82 -4.88
N THR A 539 7.79 20.54 -4.91
CA THR A 539 9.09 20.07 -5.43
C THR A 539 9.21 20.38 -6.92
N VAL A 540 8.16 20.10 -7.70
CA VAL A 540 8.15 20.39 -9.13
C VAL A 540 8.21 21.89 -9.41
N ASN A 541 7.48 22.72 -8.65
CA ASN A 541 7.58 24.17 -8.77
C ASN A 541 9.00 24.68 -8.51
N MET A 542 9.74 24.07 -7.57
CA MET A 542 11.14 24.41 -7.35
C MET A 542 11.96 24.16 -8.62
N TRP A 543 11.85 22.96 -9.21
CA TRP A 543 12.57 22.61 -10.44
C TRP A 543 12.25 23.53 -11.61
N LEU A 544 10.98 23.94 -11.74
CA LEU A 544 10.54 24.87 -12.78
C LEU A 544 10.94 26.34 -12.49
N SER A 545 11.29 26.67 -11.25
CA SER A 545 11.63 28.03 -10.80
C SER A 545 13.13 28.31 -10.75
N THR A 546 13.97 27.28 -10.64
CA THR A 546 15.42 27.43 -10.72
C THR A 546 15.80 27.80 -12.15
N GLU A 547 16.37 28.98 -12.33
CA GLU A 547 17.20 29.30 -13.51
C GLU A 547 18.33 28.26 -13.60
N GLU A 548 18.86 28.03 -14.80
CA GLU A 548 19.87 27.03 -15.15
C GLU A 548 21.03 26.93 -14.13
N THR A 549 20.83 26.17 -13.06
CA THR A 549 21.84 25.99 -12.02
C THR A 549 22.18 24.52 -11.94
N SER A 550 23.47 24.24 -12.10
CA SER A 550 24.03 22.88 -12.05
C SER A 550 23.69 22.19 -10.71
N THR A 551 23.83 20.86 -10.66
CA THR A 551 23.69 20.06 -9.42
C THR A 551 24.45 20.64 -8.24
N LEU A 552 25.62 21.20 -8.52
CA LEU A 552 26.50 21.89 -7.59
C LEU A 552 25.87 23.17 -7.04
N ASP A 553 25.23 23.97 -7.88
CA ASP A 553 24.64 25.25 -7.48
C ASP A 553 23.36 25.06 -6.64
N ASN A 554 22.57 24.02 -6.91
CA ASN A 554 21.44 23.62 -6.06
C ASN A 554 21.89 23.14 -4.67
N ALA A 555 22.98 22.38 -4.60
CA ALA A 555 23.58 21.95 -3.34
C ALA A 555 24.10 23.16 -2.53
N LEU A 556 24.73 24.12 -3.20
CA LEU A 556 25.23 25.36 -2.60
C LEU A 556 24.10 26.28 -2.11
N VAL A 557 23.03 26.44 -2.89
CA VAL A 557 21.83 27.19 -2.47
C VAL A 557 21.20 26.54 -1.24
N THR A 558 21.06 25.21 -1.25
CA THR A 558 20.55 24.45 -0.09
C THR A 558 21.42 24.68 1.13
N MET A 559 22.75 24.61 0.98
CA MET A 559 23.71 24.87 2.06
C MET A 559 23.57 26.29 2.61
N GLU A 560 23.51 27.30 1.74
CA GLU A 560 23.33 28.69 2.13
C GLU A 560 22.06 28.89 2.95
N HIS A 561 20.95 28.28 2.55
CA HIS A 561 19.70 28.40 3.30
C HIS A 561 19.68 27.61 4.62
N ILE A 562 20.39 26.48 4.69
CA ILE A 562 20.64 25.75 5.93
C ILE A 562 21.46 26.62 6.90
N TYR A 563 22.50 27.32 6.45
CA TYR A 563 23.24 28.24 7.33
C TYR A 563 22.54 29.58 7.57
N LYS A 564 21.51 29.96 6.79
CA LYS A 564 20.72 31.16 7.07
C LYS A 564 19.56 30.92 8.02
N THR A 565 18.91 29.75 7.94
CA THR A 565 17.63 29.50 8.64
C THR A 565 17.45 28.05 9.11
N GLY A 566 18.46 27.21 8.96
CA GLY A 566 18.38 25.78 9.24
C GLY A 566 18.17 25.46 10.72
N MET A 567 17.21 24.56 10.97
CA MET A 567 16.84 24.02 12.27
C MET A 567 16.79 22.49 12.19
N ILE A 568 17.55 21.80 13.03
CA ILE A 568 17.45 20.35 13.20
C ILE A 568 16.36 20.10 14.21
N THR A 569 15.37 19.28 13.87
CA THR A 569 14.39 18.75 14.82
C THR A 569 14.59 17.25 14.94
N ILE A 570 14.87 16.78 16.16
CA ILE A 570 14.98 15.36 16.52
C ILE A 570 13.76 15.02 17.37
N ARG A 571 13.01 13.99 16.98
CA ARG A 571 11.86 13.47 17.74
C ARG A 571 12.15 12.06 18.22
N LEU A 572 11.98 11.83 19.51
CA LEU A 572 12.20 10.54 20.17
C LEU A 572 10.85 9.92 20.52
N GLY A 573 10.58 8.69 20.06
CA GLY A 573 9.25 8.07 20.15
C GLY A 573 9.23 6.63 20.67
N ARG A 574 10.39 6.01 20.95
CA ARG A 574 10.48 4.56 21.17
C ARG A 574 9.79 4.08 22.44
N LEU A 575 9.67 4.93 23.46
CA LEU A 575 8.96 4.58 24.70
C LEU A 575 7.51 4.15 24.42
N ILE A 576 6.85 4.79 23.45
CA ILE A 576 5.48 4.49 23.00
C ILE A 576 5.45 3.71 21.68
N ASN A 577 6.51 2.95 21.37
CA ASN A 577 6.66 2.15 20.14
C ASN A 577 6.63 2.95 18.82
N LYS A 578 6.71 4.28 18.85
CA LYS A 578 6.83 5.10 17.64
C LYS A 578 8.29 5.19 17.18
N PRO A 579 8.58 5.20 15.87
CA PRO A 579 9.94 5.35 15.38
C PRO A 579 10.48 6.75 15.71
N SER A 580 11.66 6.82 16.31
CA SER A 580 12.42 8.07 16.44
C SER A 580 12.93 8.50 15.06
N TYR A 581 12.98 9.81 14.80
CA TYR A 581 13.44 10.36 13.52
C TYR A 581 14.03 11.76 13.70
N PHE A 582 14.74 12.24 12.68
CA PHE A 582 15.18 13.64 12.62
C PHE A 582 14.90 14.24 11.24
N GLN A 583 14.74 15.57 11.21
CA GLN A 583 14.58 16.35 9.99
C GLN A 583 15.32 17.69 10.10
N ILE A 584 15.74 18.24 8.97
CA ILE A 584 16.33 19.59 8.89
C ILE A 584 15.33 20.51 8.19
N GLU A 585 14.83 21.51 8.91
CA GLU A 585 13.93 22.52 8.39
C GLU A 585 14.73 23.77 8.00
N TYR A 586 14.50 24.33 6.82
CA TYR A 586 15.08 25.61 6.41
C TYR A 586 14.07 26.42 5.58
N SER A 587 14.32 27.70 5.38
CA SER A 587 13.42 28.57 4.63
C SER A 587 14.13 29.41 3.57
N ILE A 588 13.47 29.58 2.43
CA ILE A 588 13.94 30.42 1.33
C ILE A 588 13.05 31.66 1.28
N VAL A 589 13.69 32.83 1.33
CA VAL A 589 13.05 34.12 1.08
C VAL A 589 13.08 34.35 -0.43
N LYS A 590 11.91 34.41 -1.07
CA LYS A 590 11.82 34.72 -2.50
C LYS A 590 12.18 36.20 -2.70
N MET A 591 13.41 36.49 -3.10
CA MET A 591 13.75 37.84 -3.58
C MET A 591 12.96 38.07 -4.87
N ARG A 592 12.08 39.07 -4.89
CA ARG A 592 11.53 39.55 -6.17
C ARG A 592 12.69 40.16 -6.95
N ALA A 593 12.88 39.73 -8.19
CA ALA A 593 13.81 40.36 -9.11
C ALA A 593 13.50 41.85 -9.21
N SER A 594 14.53 42.67 -8.98
CA SER A 594 14.77 44.02 -9.52
C SER A 594 13.53 44.81 -9.99
N ILE A 595 13.07 45.74 -9.16
CA ILE A 595 12.57 47.03 -9.65
C ILE A 595 13.65 48.03 -9.30
N ASP A 596 14.12 48.77 -10.30
CA ASP A 596 15.14 49.80 -10.22
C ASP A 596 14.91 50.75 -9.03
N ILE A 597 15.89 50.82 -8.12
CA ILE A 597 15.97 51.88 -7.11
C ILE A 597 17.30 52.59 -7.33
N ASP A 598 17.36 53.37 -8.41
CA ASP A 598 18.38 54.39 -8.63
C ASP A 598 17.82 55.82 -8.46
N ASN A 599 16.61 55.98 -7.93
CA ASN A 599 16.05 57.30 -7.62
C ASN A 599 15.11 57.24 -6.42
N LEU A 600 15.63 57.52 -5.22
CA LEU A 600 14.91 58.22 -4.15
C LEU A 600 15.86 58.46 -2.97
N ASP A 601 16.66 59.51 -3.12
CA ASP A 601 17.08 60.31 -1.97
C ASP A 601 15.86 61.03 -1.39
N ALA A 602 15.64 60.86 -0.08
CA ALA A 602 15.06 61.81 0.88
C ALA A 602 14.12 61.12 1.90
N GLU A 603 14.61 61.07 3.14
CA GLU A 603 13.87 61.29 4.38
C GLU A 603 12.46 60.67 4.53
N VAL A 604 12.38 59.50 5.18
CA VAL A 604 11.37 59.25 6.25
C VAL A 604 11.97 58.31 7.29
N GLU A 605 12.13 58.83 8.51
CA GLU A 605 12.41 58.06 9.71
C GLU A 605 11.17 57.28 10.17
N GLN A 606 11.43 56.04 10.62
CA GLN A 606 10.70 55.26 11.64
C GLN A 606 9.25 54.78 11.38
N GLU A 607 9.08 53.50 11.79
CA GLU A 607 7.82 52.79 12.07
C GLU A 607 6.95 52.34 10.88
N ASP A 608 7.37 51.27 10.21
CA ASP A 608 6.48 50.13 9.96
C ASP A 608 7.28 48.85 9.67
N ARG A 609 7.05 47.81 10.48
CA ARG A 609 7.65 46.48 10.28
C ARG A 609 7.03 45.86 9.02
N PRO A 610 7.79 45.42 8.00
CA PRO A 610 7.22 44.59 6.96
C PRO A 610 6.99 43.18 7.50
N GLN A 611 5.79 42.94 8.05
CA GLN A 611 5.20 41.60 8.12
C GLN A 611 4.84 41.16 6.68
N ASP A 612 5.07 39.88 6.39
CA ASP A 612 4.72 39.16 5.15
C ASP A 612 5.70 39.18 3.95
N LEU A 613 6.99 38.93 4.21
CA LEU A 613 7.78 38.15 3.25
C LEU A 613 7.36 36.67 3.36
N LYS A 614 6.58 36.15 2.40
CA LYS A 614 6.23 34.72 2.29
C LYS A 614 7.51 33.87 2.26
N ARG A 615 7.90 33.33 3.41
CA ARG A 615 8.99 32.36 3.56
C ARG A 615 8.45 30.98 3.19
N THR A 616 8.99 30.37 2.13
CA THR A 616 8.70 28.96 1.83
C THR A 616 9.55 28.10 2.75
N LYS A 617 8.91 27.25 3.56
CA LYS A 617 9.59 26.27 4.44
C LYS A 617 9.88 24.99 3.66
N PHE A 618 11.08 24.45 3.84
CA PHE A 618 11.55 23.19 3.29
C PHE A 618 11.95 22.26 4.43
N VAL A 619 11.77 20.96 4.23
CA VAL A 619 12.11 19.91 5.18
C VAL A 619 12.94 18.86 4.47
N LEU A 620 14.15 18.61 4.96
CA LEU A 620 14.95 17.45 4.57
C LEU A 620 14.69 16.34 5.57
N SER A 621 13.96 15.30 5.14
CA SER A 621 13.75 14.11 5.97
C SER A 621 15.01 13.25 6.04
N MET A 622 15.06 12.31 6.98
CA MET A 622 16.17 11.35 7.08
C MET A 622 16.43 10.57 5.77
N ALA A 623 15.38 10.27 4.99
CA ALA A 623 15.53 9.64 3.68
C ALA A 623 16.17 10.59 2.66
N ASP A 624 15.71 11.84 2.61
CA ASP A 624 16.23 12.86 1.70
C ASP A 624 17.69 13.23 2.02
N ILE A 625 18.09 13.18 3.30
CA ILE A 625 19.46 13.46 3.75
C ILE A 625 20.45 12.42 3.22
N ASN A 626 20.07 11.14 3.18
CA ASN A 626 20.93 10.09 2.63
C ASN A 626 21.15 10.30 1.11
N ASP A 627 20.08 10.63 0.39
CA ASP A 627 20.16 10.93 -1.03
C ASP A 627 20.96 12.21 -1.30
N HIS A 628 20.79 13.23 -0.46
CA HIS A 628 21.56 14.48 -0.51
C HIS A 628 23.05 14.24 -0.23
N LYS A 629 23.42 13.41 0.76
CA LYS A 629 24.82 13.03 1.02
C LYS A 629 25.46 12.34 -0.19
N ARG A 630 24.75 11.41 -0.83
CA ARG A 630 25.25 10.75 -2.06
C ARG A 630 25.53 11.77 -3.17
N GLN A 631 24.65 12.75 -3.35
CA GLN A 631 24.87 13.85 -4.30
C GLN A 631 26.07 14.71 -3.94
N LEU A 632 26.22 15.11 -2.68
CA LEU A 632 27.36 15.90 -2.23
C LEU A 632 28.68 15.13 -2.41
N THR A 633 28.70 13.83 -2.12
CA THR A 633 29.87 12.97 -2.33
C THR A 633 30.24 12.90 -3.81
N PHE A 634 29.25 12.70 -4.70
CA PHE A 634 29.48 12.69 -6.14
C PHE A 634 30.01 14.04 -6.65
N CYS A 635 29.36 15.15 -6.27
CA CYS A 635 29.79 16.50 -6.65
C CYS A 635 31.21 16.81 -6.17
N ASN A 636 31.60 16.32 -4.99
CA ASN A 636 32.93 16.52 -4.42
C ASN A 636 34.04 15.73 -5.17
N VAL A 637 33.70 14.60 -5.79
CA VAL A 637 34.64 13.78 -6.58
C VAL A 637 34.90 14.40 -7.95
N ASP A 638 33.87 14.95 -8.60
CA ASP A 638 33.95 15.47 -9.98
C ASP A 638 34.30 16.96 -10.07
N LEU A 639 34.50 17.65 -8.94
CA LEU A 639 34.82 19.07 -8.90
C LEU A 639 36.25 19.34 -9.39
N PRO A 640 36.45 20.17 -10.44
CA PRO A 640 37.78 20.54 -10.89
C PRO A 640 38.55 21.30 -9.81
N SER A 641 39.87 21.10 -9.77
CA SER A 641 40.78 21.60 -8.72
C SER A 641 40.84 23.12 -8.60
N ASN A 642 40.31 23.86 -9.58
CA ASN A 642 40.21 25.31 -9.61
C ASN A 642 38.98 25.88 -8.85
N MET A 643 38.08 25.04 -8.34
CA MET A 643 36.91 25.45 -7.55
C MET A 643 37.08 25.12 -6.06
N SER A 644 38.16 25.60 -5.45
CA SER A 644 38.57 25.27 -4.08
C SER A 644 37.53 25.63 -3.02
N HIS A 645 36.90 26.81 -3.09
CA HIS A 645 35.87 27.23 -2.14
C HIS A 645 34.63 26.34 -2.19
N LYS A 646 34.19 25.91 -3.39
CA LYS A 646 33.05 25.00 -3.55
C LYS A 646 33.36 23.62 -2.97
N LYS A 647 34.60 23.15 -3.10
CA LYS A 647 35.07 21.90 -2.49
C LYS A 647 35.06 21.97 -0.96
N VAL A 648 35.55 23.07 -0.37
CA VAL A 648 35.47 23.34 1.07
C VAL A 648 34.01 23.29 1.54
N LEU A 649 33.11 23.96 0.81
CA LEU A 649 31.68 24.00 1.13
C LEU A 649 31.03 22.61 1.13
N LEU A 650 31.19 21.82 0.07
CA LEU A 650 30.63 20.47 0.02
C LEU A 650 31.19 19.56 1.13
N SER A 651 32.49 19.64 1.39
CA SER A 651 33.15 18.83 2.42
C SER A 651 32.64 19.16 3.82
N GLU A 652 32.44 20.45 4.12
CA GLU A 652 31.89 20.87 5.41
C GLU A 652 30.39 20.59 5.52
N GLN A 653 29.63 20.61 4.42
CA GLN A 653 28.23 20.21 4.41
C GLN A 653 28.07 18.70 4.70
N LEU A 654 28.92 17.86 4.10
CA LEU A 654 28.98 16.43 4.43
C LEU A 654 29.32 16.22 5.91
N ARG A 655 30.33 16.92 6.42
CA ARG A 655 30.72 16.88 7.83
C ARG A 655 29.60 17.31 8.78
N LEU A 656 28.86 18.36 8.43
CA LEU A 656 27.70 18.81 9.19
C LEU A 656 26.65 17.69 9.28
N LEU A 657 26.27 17.09 8.16
CA LEU A 657 25.27 16.01 8.12
C LEU A 657 25.72 14.77 8.91
N GLU A 658 27.00 14.42 8.84
CA GLU A 658 27.58 13.33 9.66
C GLU A 658 27.50 13.63 11.16
N ILE A 659 27.74 14.87 11.58
CA ILE A 659 27.63 15.26 13.00
C ILE A 659 26.17 15.22 13.45
N VAL A 660 25.23 15.66 12.62
CA VAL A 660 23.79 15.55 12.92
C VAL A 660 23.37 14.09 13.10
N GLU A 661 23.81 13.19 12.23
CA GLU A 661 23.57 11.75 12.36
C GLU A 661 24.19 11.17 13.63
N LYS A 662 25.41 11.61 14.00
CA LYS A 662 26.06 11.21 15.26
C LYS A 662 25.28 11.68 16.48
N ILE A 663 24.81 12.93 16.50
CA ILE A 663 23.96 13.47 17.58
C ILE A 663 22.66 12.65 17.67
N TYR A 664 21.99 12.41 16.53
CA TYR A 664 20.78 11.60 16.48
C TYR A 664 21.01 10.19 17.00
N SER A 665 22.07 9.52 16.55
CA SER A 665 22.47 8.18 17.01
C SER A 665 22.71 8.16 18.52
N MET A 666 23.35 9.18 19.08
CA MET A 666 23.55 9.29 20.53
C MET A 666 22.25 9.50 21.30
N PHE A 667 21.32 10.29 20.77
CA PHE A 667 19.99 10.42 21.38
C PHE A 667 19.23 9.09 21.38
N VAL A 668 19.29 8.33 20.28
CA VAL A 668 18.70 6.99 20.21
C VAL A 668 19.35 6.05 21.23
N LYS A 669 20.68 6.09 21.39
CA LYS A 669 21.39 5.30 22.41
C LYS A 669 20.95 5.68 23.84
N LEU A 670 20.86 6.97 24.15
CA LEU A 670 20.37 7.47 25.43
C LEU A 670 18.90 7.10 25.68
N GLU A 671 18.08 7.13 24.63
CA GLU A 671 16.67 6.72 24.67
C GLU A 671 16.56 5.22 25.02
N ILE A 672 17.32 4.35 24.32
CA ILE A 672 17.39 2.90 24.58
C ILE A 672 17.95 2.59 25.97
N ALA A 673 18.98 3.32 26.39
CA ALA A 673 19.56 3.17 27.72
C ALA A 673 18.64 3.66 28.86
N GLY A 674 17.48 4.24 28.54
CA GLY A 674 16.49 4.65 29.52
C GLY A 674 16.81 5.98 30.23
N HIS A 675 17.64 6.84 29.63
CA HIS A 675 17.98 8.13 30.23
C HIS A 675 16.72 9.01 30.35
N PRO A 676 16.36 9.54 31.53
CA PRO A 676 15.08 10.23 31.76
C PRO A 676 14.90 11.48 30.90
N ASP A 677 15.97 12.24 30.66
CA ASP A 677 15.92 13.44 29.82
C ASP A 677 15.79 13.22 28.31
N CYS A 678 15.86 11.97 27.85
CA CYS A 678 15.86 11.60 26.44
C CYS A 678 14.64 10.75 26.04
N GLN A 679 13.53 10.84 26.79
CA GLN A 679 12.30 10.08 26.51
C GLN A 679 11.18 11.00 26.01
N LEU A 680 10.55 10.67 24.88
CA LEU A 680 9.39 11.38 24.32
C LEU A 680 9.59 12.91 24.20
N ARG A 681 10.81 13.32 23.82
CA ARG A 681 11.15 14.74 23.67
C ARG A 681 11.45 15.10 22.23
N ASP A 682 11.05 16.31 21.88
CA ASP A 682 11.52 17.02 20.70
C ASP A 682 12.74 17.86 21.08
N LYS A 683 13.85 17.65 20.38
CA LYS A 683 15.08 18.46 20.53
C LYS A 683 15.28 19.27 19.27
N GLN A 684 15.51 20.57 19.46
CA GLN A 684 15.78 21.49 18.37
C GLN A 684 17.20 22.06 18.49
N TYR A 685 17.93 22.01 17.38
CA TYR A 685 19.27 22.59 17.28
C TYR A 685 19.32 23.56 16.12
N GLU A 686 19.76 24.78 16.40
CA GLU A 686 20.00 25.76 15.35
C GLU A 686 21.27 25.39 14.58
N ILE A 687 21.16 25.36 13.25
CA ILE A 687 22.33 25.30 12.35
C ILE A 687 22.75 26.71 11.93
N TYR A 688 21.78 27.62 11.80
CA TYR A 688 22.03 28.92 11.16
C TYR A 688 23.10 29.76 11.88
N ASP A 689 23.81 30.58 11.11
CA ASP A 689 24.87 31.44 11.59
C ASP A 689 24.31 32.72 12.21
N ARG A 690 24.28 32.75 13.54
CA ARG A 690 23.85 33.92 14.33
C ARG A 690 24.73 35.16 14.10
N THR A 691 25.99 34.98 13.70
CA THR A 691 26.92 36.09 13.49
C THR A 691 26.82 36.70 12.09
N GLY A 692 26.14 36.01 11.16
CA GLY A 692 26.06 36.40 9.75
C GLY A 692 27.39 36.34 9.00
N LYS A 693 28.48 35.88 9.63
CA LYS A 693 29.82 35.78 9.06
C LYS A 693 29.88 34.82 7.87
N ILE A 694 29.32 33.63 7.99
CA ILE A 694 29.17 32.64 6.90
C ILE A 694 28.31 33.23 5.78
N SER A 695 27.17 33.86 6.12
CA SER A 695 26.31 34.50 5.11
C SER A 695 27.03 35.63 4.37
N SER A 696 27.87 36.41 5.05
CA SER A 696 28.67 37.49 4.45
C SER A 696 29.83 36.97 3.60
N LEU A 697 30.40 35.81 3.95
CA LEU A 697 31.44 35.17 3.15
C LEU A 697 30.85 34.53 1.90
N LEU A 698 29.68 33.88 2.02
CA LEU A 698 28.95 33.32 0.88
C LEU A 698 28.50 34.41 -0.11
N SER A 699 28.06 35.58 0.38
CA SER A 699 27.74 36.71 -0.51
C SER A 699 28.98 37.25 -1.22
N LYS A 700 30.10 37.42 -0.50
CA LYS A 700 31.38 37.85 -1.10
C LYS A 700 31.95 36.87 -2.12
N ILE A 701 31.76 35.55 -1.92
CA ILE A 701 32.11 34.52 -2.91
C ILE A 701 31.24 34.66 -4.16
N ARG A 702 29.93 34.91 -3.97
CA ARG A 702 29.00 35.17 -5.08
C ARG A 702 29.38 36.44 -5.87
N ASP A 703 29.89 37.45 -5.18
CA ASP A 703 30.34 38.73 -5.75
C ASP A 703 31.78 38.68 -6.30
N ASN A 704 32.40 37.49 -6.43
CA ASN A 704 33.78 37.26 -6.90
C ASN A 704 34.85 38.06 -6.14
N GLN A 705 34.64 38.32 -4.84
CA GLN A 705 35.63 38.99 -4.00
C GLN A 705 36.67 37.99 -3.46
N ASN A 706 37.94 38.41 -3.34
CA ASN A 706 39.03 37.57 -2.85
C ASN A 706 38.80 37.14 -1.39
N ILE A 707 38.36 35.90 -1.19
CA ILE A 707 38.30 35.21 0.10
C ILE A 707 39.32 34.06 0.07
N THR A 708 40.04 33.83 1.15
CA THR A 708 40.90 32.65 1.24
C THR A 708 40.09 31.43 1.69
N ASP A 709 40.40 30.25 1.16
CA ASP A 709 39.75 28.98 1.56
C ASP A 709 39.79 28.78 3.08
N GLN A 710 40.89 29.20 3.72
CA GLN A 710 41.08 29.14 5.17
C GLN A 710 40.09 30.02 5.94
N GLN A 711 39.70 31.19 5.43
CA GLN A 711 38.72 32.06 6.09
C GLN A 711 37.31 31.46 6.07
N LEU A 712 36.93 30.84 4.95
CA LEU A 712 35.65 30.16 4.81
C LEU A 712 35.59 28.89 5.66
N GLN A 713 36.65 28.08 5.59
CA GLN A 713 36.77 26.86 6.38
C GLN A 713 36.71 27.15 7.87
N GLU A 714 37.42 28.18 8.36
CA GLU A 714 37.42 28.53 9.78
C GLU A 714 36.05 29.06 10.24
N ALA A 715 35.36 29.86 9.42
CA ALA A 715 34.03 30.35 9.76
C ALA A 715 32.99 29.21 9.88
N ILE A 716 33.04 28.23 8.97
CA ILE A 716 32.14 27.07 9.01
C ILE A 716 32.52 26.13 10.14
N ARG A 717 33.82 25.88 10.33
CA ARG A 717 34.35 25.03 11.40
C ARG A 717 33.91 25.49 12.78
N VAL A 718 33.96 26.80 13.08
CA VAL A 718 33.47 27.34 14.36
C VAL A 718 32.01 26.93 14.64
N ARG A 719 31.17 26.89 13.61
CA ARG A 719 29.76 26.49 13.75
C ARG A 719 29.62 24.98 13.92
N THR A 720 30.33 24.21 13.11
CA THR A 720 30.38 22.75 13.17
C THR A 720 30.94 22.26 14.52
N ASP A 721 31.89 22.98 15.09
CA ASP A 721 32.52 22.67 16.38
C ASP A 721 31.53 22.79 17.56
N HIS A 722 30.51 23.65 17.47
CA HIS A 722 29.44 23.73 18.48
C HIS A 722 28.55 22.47 18.51
N LEU A 723 28.19 21.96 17.33
CA LEU A 723 27.45 20.69 17.23
C LEU A 723 28.35 19.51 17.61
N GLN A 724 29.64 19.56 17.27
CA GLN A 724 30.62 18.56 17.71
C GLN A 724 30.79 18.55 19.23
N LEU A 725 30.79 19.72 19.88
CA LEU A 725 30.78 19.83 21.34
C LEU A 725 29.51 19.22 21.93
N THR A 726 28.35 19.51 21.35
CA THR A 726 27.07 18.90 21.74
C THR A 726 27.13 17.38 21.67
N TYR A 727 27.67 16.82 20.57
CA TYR A 727 27.90 15.38 20.43
C TYR A 727 28.80 14.84 21.56
N ARG A 728 29.94 15.48 21.84
CA ARG A 728 30.87 15.05 22.90
C ARG A 728 30.23 15.11 24.29
N THR A 729 29.41 16.13 24.56
CA THR A 729 28.64 16.22 25.80
C THR A 729 27.63 15.08 25.91
N LEU A 730 26.91 14.74 24.85
CA LEU A 730 25.99 13.60 24.83
C LEU A 730 26.70 12.26 25.03
N GLU A 731 27.88 12.10 24.42
CA GLU A 731 28.73 10.91 24.59
C GLU A 731 29.21 10.76 26.04
N THR A 732 29.63 11.86 26.67
CA THR A 732 30.02 11.89 28.09
C THR A 732 28.83 11.58 28.99
N ASN A 733 27.66 12.19 28.73
CA ASN A 733 26.43 11.93 29.49
C ASN A 733 25.98 10.48 29.37
N TYR A 734 26.12 9.88 28.18
CA TYR A 734 25.82 8.46 27.96
C TYR A 734 26.73 7.57 28.80
N ALA A 735 28.03 7.82 28.81
CA ALA A 735 28.99 7.06 29.62
C ALA A 735 28.71 7.19 31.14
N ILE A 736 28.44 8.42 31.62
CA ILE A 736 28.10 8.68 33.03
C ILE A 736 26.79 7.96 33.40
N TRP A 737 25.77 8.05 32.55
CA TRP A 737 24.49 7.39 32.80
C TRP A 737 24.63 5.88 32.89
N LEU A 738 25.34 5.27 31.94
CA LEU A 738 25.55 3.83 31.93
C LEU A 738 26.33 3.37 33.17
N GLY A 739 27.41 4.08 33.51
CA GLY A 739 28.20 3.78 34.72
C GLY A 739 27.38 3.91 36.01
N ASN A 740 26.53 4.94 36.12
CA ASN A 740 25.62 5.09 37.26
C ASN A 740 24.57 3.97 37.30
N LEU A 741 23.96 3.64 36.17
CA LEU A 741 22.94 2.58 36.07
C LEU A 741 23.51 1.21 36.45
N GLU A 742 24.72 0.88 35.98
CA GLU A 742 25.43 -0.35 36.32
C GLU A 742 25.79 -0.39 37.80
N ARG A 743 26.35 0.70 38.35
CA ARG A 743 26.64 0.82 39.78
C ARG A 743 25.40 0.59 40.64
N PHE A 744 24.27 1.23 40.32
CA PHE A 744 23.02 1.04 41.07
C PHE A 744 22.42 -0.36 40.89
N ARG A 745 22.64 -1.02 39.74
CA ARG A 745 22.27 -2.43 39.56
C ARG A 745 23.12 -3.35 40.42
N GLU A 746 24.40 -3.07 40.58
CA GLU A 746 25.28 -3.84 41.47
C GLU A 746 24.90 -3.66 42.94
N GLU A 747 24.65 -2.41 43.36
CA GLU A 747 24.25 -2.05 44.72
C GLU A 747 22.84 -2.54 45.09
N ASN A 748 21.93 -2.63 44.13
CA ASN A 748 20.55 -3.08 44.34
C ASN A 748 20.19 -4.23 43.39
N SER A 749 20.27 -5.46 43.91
CA SER A 749 19.95 -6.69 43.17
C SER A 749 18.55 -6.68 42.55
N THR A 750 17.61 -5.92 43.10
CA THR A 750 16.26 -5.76 42.57
C THR A 750 16.24 -5.05 41.23
N LEU A 751 17.12 -4.07 40.99
CA LEU A 751 17.20 -3.38 39.70
C LEU A 751 17.74 -4.28 38.58
N LYS A 752 18.50 -5.33 38.92
CA LYS A 752 18.91 -6.36 37.96
C LYS A 752 17.72 -7.14 37.41
N LEU A 753 16.56 -7.04 38.04
CA LEU A 753 15.31 -7.67 37.61
C LEU A 753 14.52 -6.79 36.66
N PHE A 754 15.02 -5.64 36.18
CA PHE A 754 14.28 -4.77 35.25
C PHE A 754 15.13 -4.35 34.05
N SER A 755 14.51 -4.38 32.85
CA SER A 755 15.17 -3.85 31.65
C SER A 755 15.25 -2.33 31.72
N ASN A 756 16.12 -1.73 30.91
CA ASN A 756 16.29 -0.26 30.88
C ASN A 756 14.96 0.46 30.61
N ARG A 757 14.14 -0.11 29.71
CA ARG A 757 12.79 0.40 29.39
C ARG A 757 11.88 0.39 30.61
N GLN A 758 11.91 -0.68 31.39
CA GLN A 758 11.05 -0.87 32.56
C GLN A 758 11.47 0.01 33.73
N ILE A 759 12.78 0.11 33.99
CA ILE A 759 13.37 1.05 34.93
C ILE A 759 12.91 2.48 34.59
N MET A 760 12.98 2.83 33.31
CA MET A 760 12.58 4.15 32.82
C MET A 760 11.07 4.41 32.94
N ILE A 761 10.19 3.44 32.65
CA ILE A 761 8.75 3.56 32.91
C ILE A 761 8.50 3.83 34.39
N MET A 762 9.17 3.10 35.30
CA MET A 762 9.04 3.33 36.74
C MET A 762 9.51 4.72 37.14
N ILE A 763 10.65 5.20 36.62
CA ILE A 763 11.14 6.56 36.86
C ILE A 763 10.13 7.61 36.37
N ILE A 764 9.55 7.44 35.18
CA ILE A 764 8.53 8.36 34.64
C ILE A 764 7.28 8.37 35.52
N LEU A 765 6.80 7.20 35.96
CA LEU A 765 5.62 7.11 36.83
C LEU A 765 5.87 7.71 38.21
N LEU A 766 7.07 7.52 38.78
CA LEU A 766 7.50 8.11 40.05
C LEU A 766 7.73 9.62 39.97
N SER A 767 7.95 10.19 38.79
CA SER A 767 8.15 11.62 38.60
C SER A 767 6.89 12.44 38.91
N THR A 768 7.07 13.55 39.64
CA THR A 768 6.04 14.54 39.92
C THR A 768 5.95 15.56 38.78
N GLU A 769 4.74 15.82 38.28
CA GLU A 769 4.43 16.88 37.29
C GLU A 769 5.43 16.97 36.11
N ASN A 770 5.42 15.94 35.26
CA ASN A 770 6.27 15.87 34.08
C ASN A 770 5.42 15.79 32.81
N LEU A 771 5.60 16.73 31.88
CA LEU A 771 4.96 16.72 30.56
C LEU A 771 5.14 15.38 29.83
N ILE A 772 6.29 14.72 30.05
CA ILE A 772 6.59 13.38 29.51
C ILE A 772 5.65 12.32 30.10
N LYS A 773 5.39 12.38 31.41
CA LYS A 773 4.48 11.47 32.09
C LYS A 773 3.05 11.67 31.60
N CYS A 774 2.60 12.92 31.47
CA CYS A 774 1.29 13.22 30.91
C CYS A 774 1.15 12.72 29.47
N HIS A 775 2.19 12.94 28.63
CA HIS A 775 2.22 12.44 27.26
C HIS A 775 2.18 10.91 27.21
N PHE A 776 2.99 10.23 28.02
CA PHE A 776 3.02 8.78 28.13
C PHE A 776 1.67 8.20 28.56
N LEU A 777 1.03 8.77 29.59
CA LEU A 777 -0.29 8.35 30.06
C LEU A 777 -1.39 8.60 29.02
N ARG A 778 -1.34 9.73 28.31
CA ARG A 778 -2.33 10.06 27.27
C ARG A 778 -2.28 9.09 26.10
N GLU A 779 -1.08 8.73 25.64
CA GLU A 779 -0.93 7.77 24.52
C GLU A 779 -1.39 6.37 24.93
N LEU A 780 -1.11 5.92 26.17
CA LEU A 780 -1.55 4.61 26.67
C LEU A 780 -3.06 4.52 26.91
N TYR A 781 -3.73 5.63 27.21
CA TYR A 781 -5.17 5.67 27.55
C TYR A 781 -5.97 6.54 26.56
N SER A 782 -5.62 6.49 25.27
CA SER A 782 -6.14 7.32 24.17
C SER A 782 -7.68 7.41 24.02
N SER A 783 -8.44 6.60 24.76
CA SER A 783 -9.91 6.58 24.83
C SER A 783 -10.54 7.35 26.00
N ILE A 784 -9.74 7.94 26.91
CA ILE A 784 -10.25 8.68 28.07
C ILE A 784 -10.01 10.18 27.86
N ASP A 785 -11.06 10.98 27.93
CA ASP A 785 -11.03 12.45 27.78
C ASP A 785 -10.32 13.09 29.00
N ILE A 786 -8.98 13.20 28.95
CA ILE A 786 -8.14 13.74 30.05
C ILE A 786 -8.12 15.28 30.04
N ASN A 787 -9.29 15.90 30.04
CA ASN A 787 -9.40 17.37 30.16
C ASN A 787 -9.36 17.87 31.62
N ASN A 788 -9.33 16.98 32.63
CA ASN A 788 -9.10 17.33 34.05
C ASN A 788 -7.71 16.88 34.51
N GLN A 789 -6.77 17.84 34.58
CA GLN A 789 -5.34 17.59 34.44
C GLN A 789 -4.61 16.97 35.65
N ASN A 790 -5.09 17.05 36.90
CA ASN A 790 -4.28 16.58 38.05
C ASN A 790 -4.86 15.37 38.82
N ALA A 791 -6.17 15.27 38.99
CA ALA A 791 -6.81 14.16 39.72
C ALA A 791 -6.83 12.85 38.93
N ASN A 792 -6.91 12.93 37.59
CA ASN A 792 -6.86 11.76 36.71
C ASN A 792 -5.44 11.23 36.53
N GLU A 793 -4.41 12.10 36.51
CA GLU A 793 -3.01 11.68 36.33
C GLU A 793 -2.51 10.82 37.49
N LEU A 794 -2.71 11.25 38.74
CA LEU A 794 -2.29 10.47 39.92
C LEU A 794 -3.03 9.13 40.00
N LYS A 795 -4.34 9.13 39.72
CA LYS A 795 -5.15 7.91 39.70
C LYS A 795 -4.65 6.91 38.65
N LEU A 796 -4.38 7.37 37.42
CA LEU A 796 -3.84 6.54 36.34
C LEU A 796 -2.41 6.08 36.64
N THR A 797 -1.58 6.95 37.24
CA THR A 797 -0.21 6.62 37.67
C THR A 797 -0.22 5.51 38.70
N LEU A 798 -1.04 5.64 39.76
CA LEU A 798 -1.17 4.63 40.80
C LEU A 798 -1.79 3.34 40.26
N GLN A 799 -2.72 3.43 39.31
CA GLN A 799 -3.30 2.27 38.64
C GLN A 799 -2.25 1.53 37.80
N LEU A 800 -1.45 2.24 37.00
CA LEU A 800 -0.36 1.63 36.23
C LEU A 800 0.74 1.07 37.12
N LEU A 801 1.21 1.81 38.12
CA LEU A 801 2.17 1.31 39.10
C LEU A 801 1.63 0.08 39.82
N SER A 802 0.36 0.10 40.22
CA SER A 802 -0.29 -1.07 40.84
C SER A 802 -0.32 -2.23 39.86
N HIS A 803 -0.79 -2.07 38.62
CA HIS A 803 -0.81 -3.15 37.63
C HIS A 803 0.59 -3.68 37.34
N TYR A 804 1.57 -2.80 37.20
CA TYR A 804 2.96 -3.15 36.92
C TYR A 804 3.62 -3.89 38.10
N LEU A 805 3.37 -3.46 39.34
CA LEU A 805 3.86 -4.12 40.54
C LEU A 805 3.12 -5.43 40.83
N HIS A 806 1.81 -5.48 40.53
CA HIS A 806 1.04 -6.72 40.57
C HIS A 806 1.60 -7.71 39.54
N SER A 807 2.02 -7.25 38.34
CA SER A 807 2.60 -8.09 37.27
C SER A 807 3.87 -8.85 37.67
N LEU A 808 4.48 -8.48 38.80
CA LEU A 808 5.68 -9.08 39.36
C LEU A 808 5.40 -10.15 40.42
N ARG A 809 4.12 -10.45 40.76
CA ARG A 809 3.77 -11.46 41.77
C ARG A 809 2.57 -12.33 41.37
N ALA A 810 2.76 -13.65 41.53
CA ALA A 810 1.71 -14.65 41.54
C ALA A 810 0.68 -14.41 42.67
N SER A 811 -0.57 -14.69 42.30
CA SER A 811 -1.79 -14.81 43.11
C SER A 811 -1.61 -14.91 44.64
N ASN A 812 -2.33 -14.04 45.36
CA ASN A 812 -2.69 -14.06 46.80
C ASN A 812 -2.05 -13.02 47.74
N SER A 813 -1.54 -11.90 47.23
CA SER A 813 -1.19 -10.76 48.09
C SER A 813 -2.14 -9.59 47.85
N SER A 814 -2.93 -9.19 48.86
CA SER A 814 -3.75 -7.97 48.84
C SER A 814 -2.85 -6.75 48.96
N LEU A 815 -2.11 -6.41 47.91
CA LEU A 815 -1.35 -5.16 47.87
C LEU A 815 -2.37 -4.04 47.68
N SER A 816 -2.86 -3.51 48.82
CA SER A 816 -3.90 -2.49 48.81
C SER A 816 -3.42 -1.29 48.02
N LYS A 817 -4.31 -0.66 47.24
CA LYS A 817 -4.01 0.60 46.54
C LYS A 817 -3.49 1.67 47.52
N ASP A 818 -3.86 1.57 48.80
CA ASP A 818 -3.41 2.45 49.87
C ASP A 818 -1.92 2.26 50.19
N THR A 819 -1.43 1.02 50.21
CA THR A 819 0.01 0.72 50.41
C THR A 819 0.86 1.27 49.26
N VAL A 820 0.45 1.05 48.01
CA VAL A 820 1.14 1.62 46.83
C VAL A 820 1.13 3.14 46.87
N SER A 821 0.00 3.74 47.26
CA SER A 821 -0.15 5.19 47.38
C SER A 821 0.76 5.79 48.47
N GLN A 822 0.90 5.12 49.61
CA GLN A 822 1.78 5.55 50.70
C GLN A 822 3.27 5.48 50.31
N ILE A 823 3.69 4.37 49.68
CA ILE A 823 5.07 4.21 49.21
C ILE A 823 5.36 5.22 48.10
N TYR A 824 4.44 5.40 47.14
CA TYR A 824 4.53 6.42 46.10
C TYR A 824 4.70 7.83 46.69
N ALA A 825 3.86 8.22 47.65
CA ALA A 825 3.91 9.54 48.26
C ALA A 825 5.26 9.83 48.94
N ARG A 826 5.92 8.79 49.46
CA ARG A 826 7.20 8.88 50.18
C ARG A 826 8.42 8.95 49.26
N TYR A 827 8.37 8.30 48.09
CA TYR A 827 9.52 8.13 47.19
C TYR A 827 9.29 8.70 45.78
N LYS A 828 8.37 9.65 45.63
CA LYS A 828 8.16 10.37 44.37
C LYS A 828 9.39 11.22 43.98
N ILE A 829 9.71 11.21 42.69
CA ILE A 829 10.83 11.91 42.08
C ILE A 829 10.45 13.35 41.76
N GLY A 830 11.20 14.30 42.32
CA GLY A 830 11.00 15.73 42.06
C GLY A 830 11.27 16.12 40.61
N LYS A 831 10.63 17.20 40.14
CA LYS A 831 10.67 17.70 38.75
C LYS A 831 12.08 17.95 38.20
N ASP A 832 13.03 18.35 39.06
CA ASP A 832 14.41 18.71 38.70
C ASP A 832 15.44 17.70 39.25
N ALA A 833 15.01 16.47 39.55
CA ALA A 833 15.93 15.45 40.02
C ALA A 833 16.97 15.11 38.93
N SER A 834 18.24 15.03 39.33
CA SER A 834 19.29 14.55 38.41
C SER A 834 19.04 13.08 38.05
N ALA A 835 19.59 12.63 36.92
CA ALA A 835 19.47 11.24 36.50
C ALA A 835 19.93 10.24 37.59
N GLU A 836 20.97 10.61 38.36
CA GLU A 836 21.45 9.83 39.50
C GLU A 836 20.44 9.80 40.66
N MET A 837 19.84 10.95 41.01
CA MET A 837 18.80 11.01 42.03
C MET A 837 17.55 10.20 41.65
N CYS A 838 17.19 10.17 40.37
CA CYS A 838 16.10 9.33 39.86
C CYS A 838 16.35 7.85 40.16
N LEU A 839 17.58 7.36 39.92
CA LEU A 839 17.96 5.99 40.22
C LEU A 839 17.98 5.72 41.73
N GLN A 840 18.54 6.63 42.53
CA GLN A 840 18.59 6.47 43.98
C GLN A 840 17.19 6.41 44.62
N GLN A 841 16.27 7.24 44.14
CA GLN A 841 14.88 7.22 44.61
C GLN A 841 14.13 5.98 44.13
N LEU A 842 14.36 5.53 42.89
CA LEU A 842 13.82 4.25 42.42
C LEU A 842 14.33 3.09 43.29
N CYS A 843 15.62 3.04 43.60
CA CYS A 843 16.20 2.04 44.52
C CYS A 843 15.49 2.07 45.88
N SER A 844 15.28 3.25 46.43
CA SER A 844 14.63 3.43 47.73
C SER A 844 13.15 3.01 47.70
N PHE A 845 12.45 3.33 46.61
CA PHE A 845 11.08 2.89 46.35
C PHE A 845 11.00 1.36 46.26
N MET A 846 11.89 0.74 45.48
CA MET A 846 11.94 -0.71 45.31
C MET A 846 12.31 -1.45 46.59
N GLN A 847 13.24 -0.90 47.37
CA GLN A 847 13.60 -1.46 48.67
C GLN A 847 12.43 -1.37 49.66
N ALA A 848 11.77 -0.23 49.77
CA ALA A 848 10.60 -0.06 50.64
C ALA A 848 9.43 -0.98 50.24
N PHE A 849 9.26 -1.23 48.93
CA PHE A 849 8.30 -2.19 48.39
C PHE A 849 8.67 -3.64 48.73
N ILE A 850 9.96 -3.99 48.75
CA ILE A 850 10.42 -5.31 49.18
C ILE A 850 10.32 -5.47 50.70
N ASP A 851 10.61 -4.44 51.48
CA ASP A 851 10.57 -4.50 52.95
C ASP A 851 9.13 -4.65 53.47
N THR A 852 8.13 -4.24 52.69
CA THR A 852 6.70 -4.52 52.99
C THR A 852 6.32 -6.01 52.83
N LYS A 853 7.27 -6.89 52.48
CA LYS A 853 7.08 -8.34 52.25
C LYS A 853 6.94 -9.17 53.53
N GLU A 854 7.37 -8.71 54.72
CA GLU A 854 7.18 -9.48 55.97
C GLU A 854 5.71 -9.63 56.39
N GLU A 855 4.81 -8.74 55.92
CA GLU A 855 3.36 -8.89 56.11
C GLU A 855 2.67 -9.75 55.03
N LEU A 856 3.36 -10.11 53.94
CA LEU A 856 2.78 -10.74 52.75
C LEU A 856 3.14 -12.23 52.57
N THR A 857 3.96 -12.81 53.44
CA THR A 857 4.34 -14.24 53.43
C THR A 857 3.53 -15.11 54.40
N ARG A 858 2.49 -14.56 55.07
CA ARG A 858 1.78 -15.24 56.17
C ARG A 858 0.65 -16.21 55.79
N HIS A 859 0.42 -16.51 54.52
CA HIS A 859 -0.57 -17.54 54.16
C HIS A 859 0.02 -18.70 53.37
N ASN A 860 0.12 -19.83 54.09
CA ASN A 860 0.30 -21.18 53.58
C ASN A 860 -0.77 -21.49 52.52
N SER A 861 -0.45 -21.33 51.23
CA SER A 861 -1.06 -22.16 50.20
C SER A 861 -0.21 -23.41 50.09
N THR A 862 -0.82 -24.54 50.44
CA THR A 862 -0.30 -25.90 50.31
C THR A 862 0.49 -26.08 49.02
N GLU A 863 1.74 -26.54 49.20
CA GLU A 863 2.63 -27.06 48.19
C GLU A 863 1.85 -27.89 47.17
N ASN A 864 1.83 -27.42 45.93
CA ASN A 864 1.64 -28.28 44.78
C ASN A 864 2.91 -28.08 43.96
N GLU A 865 3.79 -29.07 44.00
CA GLU A 865 5.18 -29.05 43.50
C GLU A 865 5.34 -28.84 41.98
N ASN A 866 4.36 -28.31 41.25
CA ASN A 866 4.41 -28.26 39.77
C ASN A 866 3.77 -27.01 39.15
N GLN A 867 4.32 -25.80 39.37
CA GLN A 867 3.97 -24.65 38.51
C GLN A 867 5.20 -23.81 38.10
N GLN A 868 6.25 -24.47 37.62
CA GLN A 868 7.20 -23.88 36.68
C GLN A 868 6.88 -24.41 35.27
N TYR A 869 5.99 -23.75 34.54
CA TYR A 869 5.77 -24.09 33.13
C TYR A 869 6.81 -23.38 32.26
N LEU A 870 8.00 -23.95 32.17
CA LEU A 870 8.94 -23.58 31.11
C LEU A 870 8.43 -24.17 29.79
N VAL A 871 7.49 -23.49 29.13
CA VAL A 871 7.01 -23.89 27.80
C VAL A 871 8.11 -23.54 26.79
N ALA A 872 9.06 -24.45 26.57
CA ALA A 872 9.95 -24.33 25.43
C ALA A 872 9.20 -24.75 24.17
N LEU A 873 9.05 -23.85 23.19
CA LEU A 873 8.67 -24.21 21.82
C LEU A 873 9.87 -24.87 21.12
N THR A 874 10.33 -26.00 21.66
CA THR A 874 11.25 -26.90 20.96
C THR A 874 10.49 -27.54 19.80
N PRO A 875 11.14 -27.73 18.65
CA PRO A 875 10.54 -28.55 17.61
C PRO A 875 10.53 -29.98 18.17
N MET A 876 9.35 -30.55 18.40
CA MET A 876 9.31 -32.01 18.55
C MET A 876 9.72 -32.59 17.20
N GLU A 877 10.77 -33.40 17.25
CA GLU A 877 11.28 -34.17 16.14
C GLU A 877 10.14 -34.97 15.49
N GLU A 878 10.14 -34.92 14.15
CA GLU A 878 9.55 -35.92 13.26
C GLU A 878 8.13 -36.41 13.60
N THR A 879 7.13 -35.54 13.47
CA THR A 879 5.79 -35.99 13.07
C THR A 879 5.16 -35.06 12.03
N PRO A 880 4.37 -35.59 11.09
CA PRO A 880 3.92 -34.85 9.92
C PRO A 880 2.88 -33.80 10.33
N LEU A 881 3.17 -32.54 9.99
CA LEU A 881 2.36 -31.33 10.00
C LEU A 881 0.84 -31.58 10.15
N LYS A 882 0.38 -31.67 11.40
CA LYS A 882 -0.84 -30.99 11.83
C LYS A 882 -0.40 -29.71 12.51
N LEU A 883 -0.94 -28.59 12.06
CA LEU A 883 -1.00 -27.35 12.82
C LEU A 883 -1.84 -27.59 14.09
N ASP A 884 -1.26 -28.25 15.07
CA ASP A 884 -1.71 -28.15 16.45
C ASP A 884 -0.55 -27.50 17.21
N LEU A 885 -0.49 -26.17 17.13
CA LEU A 885 -0.34 -25.42 18.38
C LEU A 885 -1.44 -25.99 19.27
N ASP A 886 -1.05 -26.88 20.18
CA ASP A 886 -1.96 -27.64 21.02
C ASP A 886 -3.08 -26.71 21.51
N MET A 887 -4.33 -27.14 21.38
CA MET A 887 -5.48 -26.32 21.77
C MET A 887 -5.39 -25.84 23.21
N ASP A 888 -4.64 -26.52 24.09
CA ASP A 888 -4.31 -26.03 25.43
C ASP A 888 -3.31 -24.88 25.35
N THR A 889 -2.24 -24.95 24.57
CA THR A 889 -1.34 -23.81 24.27
C THR A 889 -2.08 -22.65 23.59
N CYS A 890 -2.97 -22.91 22.64
CA CYS A 890 -3.79 -21.91 21.97
C CYS A 890 -4.84 -21.33 22.92
N CYS A 891 -5.48 -22.13 23.78
CA CYS A 891 -6.39 -21.65 24.83
C CYS A 891 -5.64 -20.93 25.94
N ILE A 892 -4.41 -21.29 26.27
CA ILE A 892 -3.54 -20.57 27.20
C ILE A 892 -3.23 -19.20 26.59
N LEU A 893 -2.83 -19.13 25.32
CA LEU A 893 -2.60 -17.87 24.61
C LEU A 893 -3.89 -17.04 24.47
N PHE A 894 -5.01 -17.65 24.09
CA PHE A 894 -6.30 -16.96 23.95
C PHE A 894 -6.85 -16.48 25.30
N ASN A 895 -6.69 -17.26 26.37
CA ASN A 895 -7.05 -16.87 27.73
C ASN A 895 -6.07 -15.83 28.31
N LEU A 896 -4.78 -15.87 27.94
CA LEU A 896 -3.77 -14.83 28.27
C LEU A 896 -4.16 -13.46 27.67
N PHE A 897 -4.77 -13.44 26.48
CA PHE A 897 -5.11 -12.20 25.76
C PHE A 897 -6.58 -11.74 25.92
N GLN A 898 -7.58 -12.63 25.96
CA GLN A 898 -8.98 -12.23 26.19
C GLN A 898 -9.30 -11.82 27.64
N SER A 899 -8.47 -12.23 28.60
CA SER A 899 -8.78 -12.09 30.04
C SER A 899 -7.93 -11.05 30.76
N GLN A 900 -7.36 -10.04 30.07
CA GLN A 900 -6.35 -9.11 30.61
C GLN A 900 -5.31 -9.87 31.44
N LEU A 901 -4.25 -10.42 30.83
CA LEU A 901 -3.07 -11.01 31.49
C LEU A 901 -3.18 -10.97 33.01
N PRO A 902 -3.66 -12.04 33.67
CA PRO A 902 -3.61 -12.07 35.12
C PRO A 902 -2.18 -11.76 35.49
N SER A 903 -1.98 -10.89 36.48
CA SER A 903 -0.74 -10.16 36.77
C SER A 903 0.44 -11.04 37.20
N PHE A 904 0.52 -12.28 36.75
CA PHE A 904 1.43 -13.29 37.25
C PHE A 904 2.17 -14.06 36.15
N HIS A 905 2.03 -13.65 34.88
CA HIS A 905 2.77 -14.22 33.77
C HIS A 905 3.83 -13.24 33.25
N GLN A 906 5.10 -13.65 33.25
CA GLN A 906 6.16 -12.95 32.51
C GLN A 906 6.56 -13.73 31.26
N ILE A 907 6.62 -13.02 30.13
CA ILE A 907 6.88 -13.60 28.81
C ILE A 907 8.28 -13.20 28.30
N LEU A 908 9.08 -14.16 27.85
CA LEU A 908 10.32 -13.95 27.08
C LEU A 908 10.10 -14.20 25.58
N TRP A 909 10.44 -13.23 24.73
CA TRP A 909 10.15 -13.26 23.28
C TRP A 909 11.38 -13.59 22.43
N CYS A 910 11.71 -14.86 22.19
CA CYS A 910 13.03 -15.27 21.71
C CYS A 910 13.53 -14.63 20.40
N SER A 911 12.65 -14.21 19.46
CA SER A 911 13.09 -13.66 18.17
C SER A 911 13.63 -12.23 18.23
N THR A 912 13.29 -11.49 19.29
CA THR A 912 13.72 -10.08 19.50
C THR A 912 14.49 -9.90 20.80
N THR A 913 14.71 -10.98 21.54
CA THR A 913 15.33 -10.98 22.86
C THR A 913 16.84 -10.95 22.71
N THR A 914 17.49 -9.95 23.30
CA THR A 914 18.95 -9.87 23.36
C THR A 914 19.50 -10.82 24.43
N GLU A 915 20.81 -11.13 24.38
CA GLU A 915 21.47 -11.93 25.43
C GLU A 915 21.22 -11.37 26.85
N GLU A 916 21.18 -10.04 26.97
CA GLU A 916 20.84 -9.33 28.20
C GLU A 916 19.40 -9.61 28.66
N ASP A 917 18.43 -9.63 27.73
CA ASP A 917 17.04 -9.95 28.04
C ASP A 917 16.86 -11.43 28.48
N ILE A 918 17.66 -12.34 27.91
CA ILE A 918 17.70 -13.76 28.34
C ILE A 918 18.25 -13.87 29.76
N HIS A 919 19.39 -13.22 30.06
CA HIS A 919 19.96 -13.21 31.41
C HIS A 919 19.03 -12.58 32.44
N LEU A 920 18.40 -11.47 32.08
CA LEU A 920 17.38 -10.80 32.88
C LEU A 920 16.21 -11.72 33.20
N PHE A 921 15.68 -12.44 32.21
CA PHE A 921 14.61 -13.40 32.40
C PHE A 921 15.00 -14.53 33.36
N PHE A 922 16.17 -15.16 33.17
CA PHE A 922 16.63 -16.22 34.07
C PHE A 922 16.91 -15.71 35.49
N SER A 923 17.40 -14.48 35.64
CA SER A 923 17.57 -13.84 36.96
C SER A 923 16.23 -13.66 37.68
N ARG A 924 15.16 -13.31 36.95
CA ARG A 924 13.80 -13.24 37.50
C ARG A 924 13.23 -14.60 37.86
N VAL A 925 13.44 -15.61 37.03
CA VAL A 925 13.05 -17.01 37.32
C VAL A 925 13.69 -17.48 38.62
N GLN A 926 14.97 -17.17 38.84
CA GLN A 926 15.69 -17.53 40.07
C GLN A 926 15.21 -16.76 41.30
N THR A 927 14.79 -15.50 41.12
CA THR A 927 14.45 -14.59 42.23
C THR A 927 12.99 -14.68 42.66
N PHE A 928 12.07 -14.92 41.73
CA PHE A 928 10.63 -15.03 42.00
C PHE A 928 10.17 -16.48 41.80
N GLN A 929 10.58 -17.36 42.72
CA GLN A 929 10.34 -18.82 42.62
C GLN A 929 8.86 -19.20 42.55
N ASP A 930 7.97 -18.35 43.08
CA ASP A 930 6.53 -18.57 43.11
C ASP A 930 5.80 -18.00 41.88
N SER A 931 6.51 -17.39 40.92
CA SER A 931 5.91 -16.79 39.71
C SER A 931 5.91 -17.75 38.52
N THR A 932 4.90 -17.64 37.65
CA THR A 932 4.82 -18.44 36.42
C THR A 932 5.48 -17.68 35.26
N PHE A 933 6.44 -18.33 34.60
CA PHE A 933 7.22 -17.74 33.50
C PHE A 933 6.96 -18.48 32.19
N VAL A 934 6.82 -17.76 31.08
CA VAL A 934 6.58 -18.34 29.75
C VAL A 934 7.68 -17.89 28.79
N VAL A 935 8.24 -18.82 28.02
CA VAL A 935 9.23 -18.53 26.96
C VAL A 935 8.58 -18.78 25.60
N MET A 936 8.62 -17.81 24.69
CA MET A 936 7.97 -17.92 23.38
C MET A 936 8.95 -17.67 22.23
N ASN A 937 9.06 -18.64 21.33
CA ASN A 937 9.82 -18.51 20.08
C ASN A 937 8.93 -18.04 18.92
N ILE A 938 8.91 -16.72 18.69
CA ILE A 938 8.07 -16.06 17.68
C ILE A 938 8.42 -16.46 16.24
N ASP A 939 9.68 -16.79 15.93
CA ASP A 939 10.06 -17.17 14.56
C ASP A 939 9.48 -18.52 14.13
N LYS A 940 9.00 -19.30 15.11
CA LYS A 940 8.25 -20.53 14.88
C LYS A 940 6.73 -20.34 14.91
N MET A 941 6.25 -19.13 15.19
CA MET A 941 4.82 -18.81 15.15
C MET A 941 4.35 -18.51 13.73
N HIS A 942 3.11 -18.89 13.44
CA HIS A 942 2.48 -18.60 12.16
C HIS A 942 2.42 -17.09 11.90
N HIS A 943 2.80 -16.65 10.69
CA HIS A 943 2.96 -15.22 10.34
C HIS A 943 1.74 -14.35 10.68
N ARG A 944 0.52 -14.87 10.54
CA ARG A 944 -0.72 -14.15 10.84
C ARG A 944 -0.97 -13.98 12.35
N LEU A 945 -0.53 -14.94 13.16
CA LEU A 945 -0.57 -14.83 14.62
C LEU A 945 0.55 -13.89 15.09
N ARG A 946 1.71 -13.92 14.44
CA ARG A 946 2.81 -12.97 14.63
C ARG A 946 2.39 -11.54 14.26
N GLU A 947 1.65 -11.34 13.17
CA GLU A 947 1.05 -10.05 12.81
C GLU A 947 0.00 -9.62 13.83
N LEU A 948 -0.91 -10.49 14.27
CA LEU A 948 -1.89 -10.13 15.30
C LEU A 948 -1.25 -9.78 16.65
N LEU A 949 -0.21 -10.51 17.06
CA LEU A 949 0.52 -10.29 18.31
C LEU A 949 1.46 -9.08 18.26
N LEU A 950 1.96 -8.71 17.07
CA LEU A 950 2.83 -7.55 16.87
C LEU A 950 2.09 -6.29 16.42
N ASN A 951 0.86 -6.41 15.89
CA ASN A 951 0.00 -5.28 15.53
C ASN A 951 -0.78 -4.70 16.73
N GLU A 952 -0.76 -5.33 17.91
CA GLU A 952 -1.14 -4.64 19.18
C GLU A 952 0.02 -3.83 19.79
N HIS A 953 1.07 -3.58 19.00
CA HIS A 953 2.08 -2.55 19.28
C HIS A 953 2.01 -1.33 18.36
N ASP A 954 0.93 -1.18 17.57
CA ASP A 954 0.53 0.09 16.95
C ASP A 954 -0.52 0.85 17.80
#